data_AF-A0A8T0LHS8-F1
#
_entry.id   AF-A0A8T0LHS8-F1
#
_cell.length_a   1.000
_cell.length_b   1.000
_cell.length_c   1.000
_cell.angle_alpha   90.00
_cell.angle_beta   90.00
_cell.angle_gamma   90.00
#
_symmetry.space_group_name_H-M   'P 1'
#
loop_
_entity.id
_entity.type
_entity.pdbx_description
1 polymer ?
#
loop_
_entity_poly.entity_id
_entity_poly.type
_entity_poly.pdbx_seq_one_letter_code
_entity_poly.pdbx_strand_id
1 'polypeptide(L)'
;MMEPITGLKWTRGGEKSSSSIVVDVDTKYQEIMGFGGAFTEAAALQFQRLPMEKQEEVLTLYFDKERGSAYSFGRVPMGSCDFSVASYSFADTVDDLEMQHFDMDVTHDTEAMIPFIKRALERRPDMKMFLAPWSPPAWMKRSSPEYNASMLGSVKPAGLRDDMRAAWALYFSKFITAYKQQGIPFWGLSPQNEPEFAAPWEACAYDPEHEAEFIGEFLGPVLERDHPGLTLMVFDHNRNSVQHWAEVIYNHPTAGQYVDGMAVHWYEDGGERYLDGVEYPEHLNDTYFLDEDRFILASESCNCPGVAVGNDAWFRAQRYGHDIMSDLNNFVAGWVDWNLLLDHTGGPNHKGNNCDAPIILTESGANYFVQPMYYFIQHFSKYIPVGSRRVKAQVTVQFANPGDAQLYVDYQSSLAACDGSSRQAIHRTDDGKIQATDTPFCLNKVEMPSGGHEIRLVECQYTQQTWNFEADTDRIRVDDYCLSLSRGSTVDGVRVTADKCEEEVVAHQQWAFNAEDGTMRSRASTSEQCVTTGYSFVQAAAFVTPENRNVLVVLNENTEPAEFQVQVGDAVLATSISQGAIRTYIWELPEDASVSPVETRESSPKPLKVTVPTLETLVTCVQSSYVDNVTTMMEPITGLKWTHGETDAASFITVDVDTQFQEIMGFGGAFTEAAALQFQKLPKDKQEEVLTLYFDQQKGSAYTFGRVPMGSSDFSPASYSFDDELNDTELIHFDNEVKHDQEVLIPFIKRAVERQPDLKLFLAPWSPPAWMKRSTMGYMASMLNSAKPIGLKDDVRATWALYFSKFITAYKKHGVEFWGLTPQNEPQAEVPWESCMYTAEYQAEFIGNFLGPVLERDHPELVLMVFDHNRGSVRQWAEEIYNHPTAAQYVDGMAFHWYDDERYMDGVEYHERLNDTHFVDPSRFLLATESCNCPDVAHGDEAWFRAQRYGHDILTDLNNYVSGWVDWNLLLDHKGGPNHLDNNCDAPIILSEDGTDFHIQPMYYFIQHFSKYIPVGSRRVKTHVAARFAQPGKPQLYVDYPSMLATCDGSSHQKWRPTDDGKLAVTDTGLCIDLKEIPWQGHQGLLVDCRYTTQTWTYEDSGRIRMGDYCISLNHGSIDNGVRISTDLCEEEVKPYQQWTFNAEDGTMRSPASTADQCVTAGYALVQAAAFVTPEDRKVLVVMNENTEPADFELQVGGVALETTVPSGAIRTFTWE
;
A
#
# COMPACT_ATOMS: atom_id res chain seq x y z
N MET A 1 -4.55 -9.08 11.82
CA MET A 1 -4.78 -10.55 11.88
C MET A 1 -5.98 -10.91 11.00
N MET A 2 -5.99 -12.08 10.36
CA MET A 2 -7.16 -12.56 9.59
C MET A 2 -8.26 -13.09 10.51
N GLU A 3 -9.16 -12.22 11.00
CA GLU A 3 -10.34 -12.67 11.74
C GLU A 3 -11.48 -13.13 10.78
N PRO A 4 -12.16 -14.25 11.06
CA PRO A 4 -13.19 -14.78 10.17
C PRO A 4 -14.49 -13.98 10.27
N ILE A 5 -14.94 -13.40 9.15
CA ILE A 5 -16.26 -12.75 9.06
C ILE A 5 -17.36 -13.80 9.32
N THR A 6 -18.11 -13.62 10.41
CA THR A 6 -19.21 -14.52 10.79
C THR A 6 -20.58 -13.97 10.37
N GLY A 7 -21.55 -14.88 10.14
CA GLY A 7 -22.94 -14.51 9.86
C GLY A 7 -23.37 -14.66 8.39
N LEU A 8 -22.43 -14.77 7.46
CA LEU A 8 -22.68 -15.12 6.04
C LEU A 8 -23.47 -16.44 5.93
N LYS A 9 -24.45 -16.49 5.01
CA LYS A 9 -25.39 -17.63 4.86
C LYS A 9 -25.74 -17.90 3.40
N TRP A 10 -25.53 -19.14 2.99
CA TRP A 10 -26.01 -19.67 1.72
C TRP A 10 -27.54 -19.73 1.65
N THR A 11 -28.10 -19.29 0.53
CA THR A 11 -29.52 -19.43 0.20
C THR A 11 -29.67 -20.41 -0.97
N ARG A 12 -30.29 -21.57 -0.73
CA ARG A 12 -30.63 -22.53 -1.81
C ARG A 12 -31.90 -22.12 -2.53
N GLY A 13 -31.91 -22.22 -3.86
CA GLY A 13 -33.00 -21.75 -4.71
C GLY A 13 -33.17 -20.22 -4.67
N GLY A 14 -32.10 -19.48 -4.35
CA GLY A 14 -32.09 -18.02 -4.43
C GLY A 14 -32.07 -17.53 -5.88
N GLU A 15 -32.47 -16.28 -6.08
CA GLU A 15 -32.45 -15.63 -7.39
C GLU A 15 -31.01 -15.27 -7.78
N LYS A 16 -30.63 -15.60 -9.02
CA LYS A 16 -29.27 -15.44 -9.53
C LYS A 16 -29.11 -14.05 -10.15
N SER A 17 -28.20 -13.27 -9.57
CA SER A 17 -27.55 -12.15 -10.27
C SER A 17 -26.66 -12.70 -11.41
N SER A 18 -26.39 -11.92 -12.46
CA SER A 18 -25.28 -12.22 -13.38
C SER A 18 -24.02 -11.44 -13.02
N SER A 19 -24.10 -10.35 -12.23
CA SER A 19 -22.98 -9.88 -11.41
C SER A 19 -22.67 -10.93 -10.34
N SER A 20 -21.66 -11.74 -10.62
CA SER A 20 -21.43 -12.98 -9.90
C SER A 20 -20.02 -13.54 -10.09
N ILE A 21 -19.61 -14.37 -9.13
CA ILE A 21 -18.53 -15.33 -9.30
C ILE A 21 -19.17 -16.71 -9.32
N VAL A 22 -19.32 -17.27 -10.53
CA VAL A 22 -19.90 -18.60 -10.72
C VAL A 22 -18.80 -19.64 -10.52
N VAL A 23 -18.93 -20.46 -9.48
CA VAL A 23 -17.99 -21.52 -9.15
C VAL A 23 -18.57 -22.87 -9.57
N ASP A 24 -17.94 -23.46 -10.58
CA ASP A 24 -18.17 -24.84 -11.02
C ASP A 24 -17.07 -25.74 -10.47
N VAL A 25 -17.43 -26.57 -9.50
CA VAL A 25 -16.56 -27.51 -8.79
C VAL A 25 -16.31 -28.83 -9.53
N ASP A 26 -17.05 -29.10 -10.61
CA ASP A 26 -16.89 -30.30 -11.45
C ASP A 26 -15.85 -30.08 -12.55
N THR A 27 -15.72 -28.85 -13.08
CA THR A 27 -14.63 -28.46 -13.99
C THR A 27 -13.33 -28.19 -13.19
N LYS A 28 -12.28 -28.97 -13.44
CA LYS A 28 -11.01 -28.94 -12.68
C LYS A 28 -9.79 -28.72 -13.56
N TYR A 29 -8.79 -28.06 -13.00
CA TYR A 29 -7.51 -27.71 -13.64
C TYR A 29 -6.33 -28.32 -12.83
N GLN A 30 -5.24 -27.57 -12.69
CA GLN A 30 -3.99 -28.01 -12.07
C GLN A 30 -4.14 -28.36 -10.57
N GLU A 31 -3.21 -29.18 -10.07
CA GLU A 31 -3.06 -29.43 -8.65
C GLU A 31 -2.18 -28.38 -8.00
N ILE A 32 -2.58 -27.88 -6.84
CA ILE A 32 -1.77 -26.95 -6.08
C ILE A 32 -0.73 -27.74 -5.29
N MET A 33 0.51 -27.63 -5.76
CA MET A 33 1.70 -28.32 -5.28
C MET A 33 2.19 -27.75 -3.96
N GLY A 34 1.85 -26.50 -3.63
CA GLY A 34 2.17 -25.84 -2.37
C GLY A 34 2.50 -24.36 -2.52
N PHE A 35 2.88 -23.76 -1.40
CA PHE A 35 3.37 -22.38 -1.29
C PHE A 35 4.57 -22.35 -0.34
N GLY A 36 5.50 -21.41 -0.48
CA GLY A 36 6.68 -21.33 0.38
C GLY A 36 7.50 -20.06 0.22
N GLY A 37 8.76 -20.13 0.65
CA GLY A 37 9.78 -19.11 0.40
C GLY A 37 11.20 -19.70 0.50
N ALA A 38 12.25 -18.89 0.32
CA ALA A 38 13.63 -19.33 0.38
C ALA A 38 14.33 -19.18 1.75
N PHE A 39 15.18 -20.15 2.04
CA PHE A 39 16.12 -20.19 3.15
C PHE A 39 17.49 -19.68 2.69
N THR A 40 17.59 -18.38 2.41
CA THR A 40 18.87 -17.73 2.07
C THR A 40 19.80 -17.64 3.28
N GLU A 41 21.09 -17.32 3.04
CA GLU A 41 22.02 -17.04 4.15
C GLU A 41 21.52 -15.86 4.97
N ALA A 42 21.06 -14.79 4.30
CA ALA A 42 20.43 -13.64 4.93
C ALA A 42 19.30 -14.06 5.89
N ALA A 43 18.34 -14.86 5.41
CA ALA A 43 17.25 -15.39 6.21
C ALA A 43 17.72 -16.24 7.40
N ALA A 44 18.75 -17.06 7.20
CA ALA A 44 19.25 -17.94 8.23
C ALA A 44 20.01 -17.22 9.36
N LEU A 45 20.85 -16.24 9.01
CA LEU A 45 21.56 -15.39 9.99
C LEU A 45 20.57 -14.63 10.86
N GLN A 46 19.51 -14.14 10.26
CA GLN A 46 18.41 -13.47 10.94
C GLN A 46 17.66 -14.40 11.85
N PHE A 47 17.30 -15.60 11.38
CA PHE A 47 16.65 -16.61 12.22
C PHE A 47 17.45 -16.87 13.50
N GLN A 48 18.79 -16.88 13.42
CA GLN A 48 19.65 -17.12 14.58
C GLN A 48 19.79 -15.96 15.55
N ARG A 49 19.65 -14.70 15.11
CA ARG A 49 19.73 -13.51 15.98
C ARG A 49 18.59 -13.44 16.99
N LEU A 50 17.41 -13.93 16.62
CA LEU A 50 16.27 -14.00 17.52
C LEU A 50 16.53 -14.83 18.80
N PRO A 51 15.96 -14.40 19.94
CA PRO A 51 15.72 -15.25 21.10
C PRO A 51 14.89 -16.49 20.75
N MET A 52 15.19 -17.59 21.45
CA MET A 52 14.60 -18.91 21.18
C MET A 52 13.06 -18.94 21.19
N GLU A 53 12.42 -18.13 22.03
CA GLU A 53 10.96 -17.99 22.09
C GLU A 53 10.39 -17.45 20.77
N LYS A 54 11.02 -16.39 20.26
CA LYS A 54 10.63 -15.73 19.01
C LYS A 54 10.99 -16.56 17.78
N GLN A 55 12.04 -17.37 17.84
CA GLN A 55 12.30 -18.40 16.83
C GLN A 55 11.16 -19.44 16.73
N GLU A 56 10.59 -19.88 17.86
CA GLU A 56 9.41 -20.79 17.86
C GLU A 56 8.13 -20.12 17.35
N GLU A 57 8.01 -18.79 17.50
CA GLU A 57 6.92 -18.00 16.92
C GLU A 57 7.07 -17.85 15.38
N VAL A 58 8.28 -17.58 14.85
CA VAL A 58 8.56 -17.60 13.40
C VAL A 58 8.27 -18.98 12.79
N LEU A 59 8.77 -20.04 13.43
CA LEU A 59 8.50 -21.42 13.00
C LEU A 59 7.00 -21.76 13.08
N THR A 60 6.28 -21.16 14.03
CA THR A 60 4.83 -21.26 14.10
C THR A 60 4.19 -20.60 12.87
N LEU A 61 4.57 -19.37 12.55
CA LEU A 61 3.90 -18.59 11.51
C LEU A 61 4.08 -19.18 10.12
N TYR A 62 5.29 -19.58 9.72
CA TYR A 62 5.41 -20.23 8.42
C TYR A 62 4.88 -21.67 8.41
N PHE A 63 5.27 -22.49 9.38
CA PHE A 63 5.26 -23.95 9.19
C PHE A 63 4.18 -24.69 9.99
N ASP A 64 3.50 -24.05 10.95
CA ASP A 64 2.40 -24.67 11.70
C ASP A 64 1.09 -24.69 10.89
N LYS A 65 0.56 -25.88 10.64
CA LYS A 65 -0.62 -26.08 9.77
C LYS A 65 -1.90 -25.42 10.29
N GLU A 66 -2.05 -25.31 11.60
CA GLU A 66 -3.26 -24.76 12.22
C GLU A 66 -3.12 -23.26 12.47
N ARG A 67 -1.97 -22.83 13.00
CA ARG A 67 -1.76 -21.45 13.47
C ARG A 67 -1.12 -20.54 12.41
N GLY A 68 -0.24 -21.09 11.58
CA GLY A 68 0.51 -20.35 10.56
C GLY A 68 -0.09 -20.38 9.16
N SER A 69 0.72 -19.96 8.18
CA SER A 69 0.47 -20.02 6.73
C SER A 69 0.70 -21.40 6.11
N ALA A 70 1.06 -22.41 6.91
CA ALA A 70 1.19 -23.79 6.46
C ALA A 70 2.09 -23.95 5.20
N TYR A 71 3.21 -23.24 5.15
CA TYR A 71 4.19 -23.33 4.07
C TYR A 71 4.64 -24.77 3.84
N SER A 72 4.89 -25.09 2.58
CA SER A 72 5.05 -26.44 2.02
C SER A 72 6.10 -26.52 0.92
N PHE A 73 6.64 -25.39 0.44
CA PHE A 73 7.90 -25.31 -0.29
C PHE A 73 8.99 -24.63 0.56
N GLY A 74 10.24 -24.94 0.25
CA GLY A 74 11.42 -24.23 0.76
C GLY A 74 12.51 -24.16 -0.30
N ARG A 75 12.80 -22.98 -0.86
CA ARG A 75 13.90 -22.77 -1.82
C ARG A 75 15.24 -22.60 -1.06
N VAL A 76 16.37 -22.99 -1.65
CA VAL A 76 17.70 -22.92 -1.01
C VAL A 76 18.76 -22.49 -2.05
N PRO A 77 19.57 -21.46 -1.77
CA PRO A 77 20.74 -21.14 -2.59
C PRO A 77 21.76 -22.27 -2.63
N MET A 78 22.24 -22.62 -3.83
CA MET A 78 23.35 -23.57 -4.00
C MET A 78 24.70 -22.83 -4.07
N GLY A 79 25.16 -22.37 -2.91
CA GLY A 79 26.29 -21.43 -2.78
C GLY A 79 25.80 -20.00 -2.58
N SER A 80 26.69 -19.00 -2.70
CA SER A 80 26.31 -17.61 -2.48
C SER A 80 25.32 -17.06 -3.50
N CYS A 81 24.58 -16.07 -3.03
CA CYS A 81 23.70 -15.20 -3.76
C CYS A 81 24.00 -13.74 -3.40
N ASP A 82 23.26 -12.80 -3.99
CA ASP A 82 23.25 -11.41 -3.52
C ASP A 82 22.85 -11.35 -2.04
N PHE A 83 21.81 -12.10 -1.64
CA PHE A 83 21.34 -12.38 -0.27
C PHE A 83 22.27 -13.30 0.56
N SER A 84 23.57 -13.14 0.35
CA SER A 84 24.66 -13.66 1.18
C SER A 84 25.53 -12.51 1.68
N VAL A 85 26.30 -12.72 2.74
CA VAL A 85 27.21 -11.69 3.31
C VAL A 85 28.50 -11.51 2.51
N ALA A 86 28.85 -12.49 1.67
CA ALA A 86 29.95 -12.45 0.71
C ALA A 86 29.77 -13.55 -0.35
N SER A 87 30.53 -13.48 -1.45
CA SER A 87 30.60 -14.56 -2.43
C SER A 87 31.38 -15.77 -1.92
N TYR A 88 30.81 -16.98 -2.02
CA TYR A 88 31.44 -18.24 -1.64
C TYR A 88 30.93 -19.43 -2.48
N SER A 89 31.76 -20.46 -2.62
CA SER A 89 31.36 -21.74 -3.22
C SER A 89 31.89 -22.93 -2.44
N PHE A 90 31.30 -24.11 -2.65
CA PHE A 90 31.79 -25.35 -2.04
C PHE A 90 32.92 -26.01 -2.84
N ALA A 91 33.41 -25.39 -3.92
CA ALA A 91 34.46 -25.95 -4.79
C ALA A 91 35.45 -24.89 -5.30
N ASP A 92 36.01 -24.08 -4.40
CA ASP A 92 37.00 -23.03 -4.74
C ASP A 92 38.34 -23.56 -5.28
N THR A 93 38.56 -24.88 -5.25
CA THR A 93 39.76 -25.49 -5.83
C THR A 93 39.68 -25.48 -7.36
N VAL A 94 40.42 -24.56 -7.98
CA VAL A 94 40.53 -24.38 -9.43
C VAL A 94 40.86 -25.69 -10.15
N ASP A 95 40.11 -26.00 -11.21
CA ASP A 95 40.21 -27.19 -12.05
C ASP A 95 39.95 -28.53 -11.31
N ASP A 96 39.23 -28.54 -10.17
CA ASP A 96 38.77 -29.76 -9.48
C ASP A 96 37.58 -30.44 -10.18
N LEU A 97 37.76 -30.82 -11.45
CA LEU A 97 36.70 -31.36 -12.34
C LEU A 97 35.94 -32.58 -11.78
N GLU A 98 36.60 -33.35 -10.91
CA GLU A 98 36.07 -34.57 -10.29
C GLU A 98 35.45 -34.31 -8.90
N MET A 99 35.39 -33.05 -8.47
CA MET A 99 34.88 -32.61 -7.16
C MET A 99 35.51 -33.38 -5.99
N GLN A 100 36.85 -33.54 -5.98
CA GLN A 100 37.58 -34.25 -4.93
C GLN A 100 37.80 -33.40 -3.68
N HIS A 101 37.78 -32.08 -3.84
CA HIS A 101 37.97 -31.05 -2.82
C HIS A 101 36.69 -30.28 -2.54
N PHE A 102 35.55 -30.71 -3.12
CA PHE A 102 34.23 -30.20 -2.78
C PHE A 102 33.96 -30.39 -1.28
N ASP A 103 33.48 -29.36 -0.60
CA ASP A 103 33.13 -29.43 0.82
C ASP A 103 31.86 -30.25 1.05
N MET A 104 32.05 -31.56 1.27
CA MET A 104 30.98 -32.50 1.56
C MET A 104 30.31 -32.31 2.93
N ASP A 105 30.93 -31.55 3.84
CA ASP A 105 30.31 -31.19 5.13
C ASP A 105 29.45 -29.91 5.01
N VAL A 106 29.56 -29.17 3.88
CA VAL A 106 28.93 -27.88 3.56
C VAL A 106 29.09 -26.86 4.70
N THR A 107 30.33 -26.68 5.15
CA THR A 107 30.72 -26.04 6.41
C THR A 107 30.08 -24.67 6.61
N HIS A 108 30.06 -23.83 5.57
CA HIS A 108 29.48 -22.49 5.59
C HIS A 108 28.01 -22.51 6.05
N ASP A 109 27.20 -23.38 5.42
CA ASP A 109 25.78 -23.52 5.71
C ASP A 109 25.51 -24.19 7.07
N THR A 110 26.48 -24.91 7.64
CA THR A 110 26.31 -25.56 8.95
C THR A 110 26.21 -24.57 10.09
N GLU A 111 26.74 -23.35 9.94
CA GLU A 111 26.63 -22.31 10.96
C GLU A 111 25.21 -21.73 11.02
N ALA A 112 24.62 -21.36 9.88
CA ALA A 112 23.33 -20.65 9.83
C ALA A 112 22.17 -21.43 9.19
N MET A 113 22.26 -21.75 7.89
CA MET A 113 21.15 -22.23 7.05
C MET A 113 20.63 -23.60 7.46
N ILE A 114 21.53 -24.57 7.65
CA ILE A 114 21.18 -25.95 7.99
C ILE A 114 20.46 -26.05 9.35
N PRO A 115 20.89 -25.36 10.43
CA PRO A 115 20.12 -25.25 11.68
C PRO A 115 18.70 -24.70 11.53
N PHE A 116 18.50 -23.67 10.69
CA PHE A 116 17.16 -23.09 10.45
C PHE A 116 16.26 -24.06 9.68
N ILE A 117 16.73 -24.58 8.54
CA ILE A 117 15.99 -25.55 7.71
C ILE A 117 15.61 -26.78 8.53
N LYS A 118 16.49 -27.29 9.41
CA LYS A 118 16.19 -28.43 10.29
C LYS A 118 15.01 -28.15 11.22
N ARG A 119 14.95 -26.98 11.87
CA ARG A 119 13.83 -26.63 12.76
C ARG A 119 12.52 -26.37 11.99
N ALA A 120 12.61 -25.83 10.78
CA ALA A 120 11.47 -25.73 9.88
C ALA A 120 10.92 -27.13 9.50
N LEU A 121 11.79 -28.09 9.18
CA LEU A 121 11.42 -29.47 8.89
C LEU A 121 10.93 -30.26 10.12
N GLU A 122 11.40 -29.94 11.33
CA GLU A 122 10.81 -30.47 12.58
C GLU A 122 9.36 -30.02 12.77
N ARG A 123 9.00 -28.81 12.28
CA ARG A 123 7.63 -28.28 12.29
C ARG A 123 6.79 -28.78 11.11
N ARG A 124 7.40 -28.90 9.93
CA ARG A 124 6.79 -29.32 8.66
C ARG A 124 7.61 -30.44 7.98
N PRO A 125 7.50 -31.71 8.44
CA PRO A 125 8.27 -32.82 7.86
C PRO A 125 7.90 -33.20 6.43
N ASP A 126 6.77 -32.67 5.93
CA ASP A 126 6.26 -32.87 4.56
C ASP A 126 6.50 -31.67 3.62
N MET A 127 7.47 -30.80 3.95
CA MET A 127 7.89 -29.68 3.10
C MET A 127 8.76 -30.14 1.92
N LYS A 128 8.45 -29.64 0.72
CA LYS A 128 9.24 -29.84 -0.50
C LYS A 128 10.38 -28.82 -0.54
N MET A 129 11.59 -29.25 -0.19
CA MET A 129 12.78 -28.42 -0.40
C MET A 129 13.19 -28.44 -1.87
N PHE A 130 13.60 -27.31 -2.45
CA PHE A 130 14.29 -27.27 -3.74
C PHE A 130 15.46 -26.29 -3.71
N LEU A 131 16.34 -26.35 -4.71
CA LEU A 131 17.52 -25.49 -4.81
C LEU A 131 17.62 -24.79 -6.16
N ALA A 132 18.35 -23.68 -6.18
CA ALA A 132 18.76 -22.95 -7.38
C ALA A 132 20.20 -22.43 -7.20
N PRO A 133 21.06 -22.43 -8.23
CA PRO A 133 22.36 -21.77 -8.19
C PRO A 133 22.34 -20.41 -8.91
N TRP A 134 22.95 -19.40 -8.29
CA TRP A 134 23.15 -18.11 -8.93
C TRP A 134 24.44 -18.08 -9.76
N SER A 135 25.49 -18.78 -9.34
CA SER A 135 26.72 -18.86 -10.14
C SER A 135 27.55 -20.12 -9.90
N PRO A 136 28.13 -20.72 -10.96
CA PRO A 136 29.25 -21.63 -10.83
C PRO A 136 30.47 -20.94 -10.18
N PRO A 137 31.36 -21.71 -9.51
CA PRO A 137 32.65 -21.20 -9.06
C PRO A 137 33.40 -20.46 -10.17
N ALA A 138 34.06 -19.35 -9.84
CA ALA A 138 34.64 -18.42 -10.82
C ALA A 138 35.51 -19.07 -11.91
N TRP A 139 36.22 -20.16 -11.60
CA TRP A 139 37.07 -20.88 -12.54
C TRP A 139 36.31 -21.67 -13.63
N MET A 140 35.04 -22.00 -13.40
CA MET A 140 34.15 -22.64 -14.38
C MET A 140 33.58 -21.66 -15.42
N LYS A 141 33.64 -20.34 -15.16
CA LYS A 141 32.99 -19.31 -15.97
C LYS A 141 33.90 -18.74 -17.06
N ARG A 142 33.30 -18.15 -18.09
CA ARG A 142 33.99 -17.52 -19.22
C ARG A 142 34.50 -16.12 -18.83
N SER A 143 35.58 -15.70 -19.48
CA SER A 143 36.00 -14.29 -19.54
C SER A 143 35.81 -13.74 -20.96
N SER A 144 35.55 -12.44 -21.07
CA SER A 144 35.60 -11.65 -22.31
C SER A 144 36.63 -10.52 -22.17
N PRO A 145 36.87 -9.68 -23.21
CA PRO A 145 37.68 -8.46 -23.07
C PRO A 145 37.08 -7.42 -22.12
N GLU A 146 35.78 -7.51 -21.82
CA GLU A 146 34.99 -6.57 -21.02
C GLU A 146 34.67 -7.11 -19.62
N TYR A 147 34.70 -8.44 -19.44
CA TYR A 147 34.35 -9.14 -18.22
C TYR A 147 35.41 -10.20 -17.84
N ASN A 148 35.99 -10.11 -16.64
CA ASN A 148 36.85 -11.16 -16.10
C ASN A 148 36.00 -12.16 -15.32
N ALA A 149 36.20 -13.47 -15.56
CA ALA A 149 35.52 -14.53 -14.84
C ALA A 149 35.63 -14.37 -13.31
N SER A 150 34.48 -14.13 -12.68
CA SER A 150 34.26 -14.10 -11.23
C SER A 150 32.89 -14.74 -10.95
N MET A 151 32.47 -14.92 -9.70
CA MET A 151 31.07 -15.33 -9.46
C MET A 151 30.08 -14.21 -9.78
N LEU A 152 30.49 -12.96 -9.57
CA LEU A 152 29.73 -11.75 -9.87
C LEU A 152 29.68 -11.48 -11.38
N GLY A 153 28.53 -11.10 -11.95
CA GLY A 153 28.37 -10.82 -13.38
C GLY A 153 28.47 -12.04 -14.29
N SER A 154 28.23 -11.85 -15.59
CA SER A 154 28.42 -12.92 -16.58
C SER A 154 28.79 -12.43 -17.98
N VAL A 155 29.35 -13.34 -18.77
CA VAL A 155 29.40 -13.20 -20.23
C VAL A 155 28.05 -13.64 -20.79
N LYS A 156 27.42 -12.79 -21.62
CA LYS A 156 26.26 -13.18 -22.44
C LYS A 156 26.71 -13.71 -23.83
N PRO A 157 25.93 -14.60 -24.48
CA PRO A 157 24.71 -15.21 -23.98
C PRO A 157 25.00 -16.31 -22.94
N ALA A 158 25.97 -17.20 -23.19
CA ALA A 158 26.37 -18.26 -22.27
C ALA A 158 27.64 -17.93 -21.47
N GLY A 159 27.54 -17.97 -20.14
CA GLY A 159 28.60 -17.66 -19.18
C GLY A 159 29.37 -18.87 -18.63
N LEU A 160 28.80 -20.08 -18.66
CA LEU A 160 29.47 -21.33 -18.28
C LEU A 160 30.38 -21.82 -19.40
N ARG A 161 31.59 -22.31 -19.07
CA ARG A 161 32.49 -22.89 -20.07
C ARG A 161 32.03 -24.28 -20.51
N ASP A 162 32.13 -24.56 -21.81
CA ASP A 162 31.70 -25.85 -22.37
C ASP A 162 32.52 -27.04 -21.84
N ASP A 163 33.80 -26.82 -21.50
CA ASP A 163 34.66 -27.84 -20.87
C ASP A 163 34.39 -28.05 -19.36
N MET A 164 33.45 -27.29 -18.78
CA MET A 164 33.13 -27.31 -17.34
C MET A 164 31.72 -27.85 -17.04
N ARG A 165 30.86 -28.03 -18.05
CA ARG A 165 29.47 -28.52 -17.88
C ARG A 165 29.37 -29.83 -17.08
N ALA A 166 30.28 -30.79 -17.33
CA ALA A 166 30.33 -32.05 -16.60
C ALA A 166 30.71 -31.89 -15.11
N ALA A 167 31.64 -30.96 -14.80
CA ALA A 167 32.04 -30.65 -13.43
C ALA A 167 30.91 -29.91 -12.69
N TRP A 168 30.19 -29.03 -13.40
CA TRP A 168 29.03 -28.31 -12.85
C TRP A 168 27.87 -29.26 -12.51
N ALA A 169 27.51 -30.18 -13.42
CA ALA A 169 26.53 -31.24 -13.12
C ALA A 169 26.96 -32.13 -11.93
N LEU A 170 28.26 -32.37 -11.74
CA LEU A 170 28.77 -33.09 -10.57
C LEU A 170 28.68 -32.27 -9.29
N TYR A 171 28.87 -30.95 -9.33
CA TYR A 171 28.70 -30.02 -8.20
C TYR A 171 27.27 -30.09 -7.64
N PHE A 172 26.24 -30.07 -8.50
CA PHE A 172 24.84 -30.32 -8.10
C PHE A 172 24.70 -31.63 -7.32
N SER A 173 25.14 -32.75 -7.89
CA SER A 173 25.02 -34.07 -7.24
C SER A 173 25.75 -34.12 -5.90
N LYS A 174 26.89 -33.43 -5.76
CA LYS A 174 27.67 -33.32 -4.52
C LYS A 174 26.93 -32.51 -3.45
N PHE A 175 26.42 -31.33 -3.79
CA PHE A 175 25.66 -30.47 -2.88
C PHE A 175 24.38 -31.17 -2.37
N ILE A 176 23.60 -31.77 -3.27
CA ILE A 176 22.42 -32.58 -2.92
C ILE A 176 22.82 -33.74 -1.98
N THR A 177 23.95 -34.40 -2.25
CA THR A 177 24.48 -35.47 -1.40
C THR A 177 24.91 -34.97 -0.01
N ALA A 178 25.47 -33.76 0.09
CA ALA A 178 25.90 -33.15 1.35
C ALA A 178 24.70 -32.76 2.23
N TYR A 179 23.74 -32.00 1.68
CA TYR A 179 22.50 -31.64 2.38
C TYR A 179 21.70 -32.88 2.84
N LYS A 180 21.65 -33.92 2.01
CA LYS A 180 21.01 -35.19 2.34
C LYS A 180 21.74 -35.97 3.46
N GLN A 181 23.07 -35.85 3.57
CA GLN A 181 23.83 -36.36 4.72
C GLN A 181 23.58 -35.54 5.99
N GLN A 182 23.40 -34.22 5.85
CA GLN A 182 22.96 -33.34 6.92
C GLN A 182 21.52 -33.61 7.38
N GLY A 183 20.73 -34.36 6.60
CA GLY A 183 19.35 -34.76 6.92
C GLY A 183 18.27 -33.92 6.23
N ILE A 184 18.64 -33.08 5.26
CA ILE A 184 17.75 -32.22 4.48
C ILE A 184 17.61 -32.84 3.07
N PRO A 185 16.48 -33.50 2.74
CA PRO A 185 16.25 -34.04 1.41
C PRO A 185 15.66 -32.95 0.50
N PHE A 186 16.21 -32.82 -0.71
CA PHE A 186 15.57 -32.06 -1.79
C PHE A 186 14.50 -32.90 -2.51
N TRP A 187 13.44 -32.23 -2.96
CA TRP A 187 12.40 -32.72 -3.86
C TRP A 187 12.72 -32.38 -5.33
N GLY A 188 13.28 -31.19 -5.59
CA GLY A 188 13.63 -30.76 -6.95
C GLY A 188 14.67 -29.64 -7.01
N LEU A 189 14.92 -29.10 -8.20
CA LEU A 189 15.87 -28.00 -8.44
C LEU A 189 15.65 -27.27 -9.77
N SER A 190 16.29 -26.10 -9.91
CA SER A 190 16.54 -25.42 -11.19
C SER A 190 18.01 -25.48 -11.64
N PRO A 191 18.32 -25.40 -12.95
CA PRO A 191 19.70 -25.45 -13.46
C PRO A 191 20.49 -24.15 -13.24
N GLN A 192 19.81 -23.00 -13.18
CA GLN A 192 20.39 -21.67 -13.02
C GLN A 192 19.30 -20.67 -12.62
N ASN A 193 19.59 -19.79 -11.65
CA ASN A 193 18.76 -18.65 -11.28
C ASN A 193 18.97 -17.50 -12.29
N GLU A 194 17.90 -16.90 -12.81
CA GLU A 194 17.93 -15.74 -13.72
C GLU A 194 18.92 -15.86 -14.91
N PRO A 195 18.88 -16.93 -15.74
CA PRO A 195 19.79 -17.13 -16.86
C PRO A 195 19.81 -16.01 -17.93
N GLU A 196 18.78 -15.15 -18.06
CA GLU A 196 18.91 -14.00 -18.96
C GLU A 196 19.54 -12.78 -18.28
N PHE A 197 19.66 -12.71 -16.95
CA PHE A 197 20.21 -11.55 -16.25
C PHE A 197 21.70 -11.73 -15.87
N ALA A 198 22.56 -10.88 -16.44
CA ALA A 198 23.99 -10.86 -16.11
C ALA A 198 24.29 -9.92 -14.93
N ALA A 199 23.61 -10.17 -13.81
CA ALA A 199 23.52 -9.29 -12.64
C ALA A 199 24.87 -8.84 -12.06
N PRO A 200 24.96 -7.68 -11.37
CA PRO A 200 26.20 -7.25 -10.69
C PRO A 200 26.54 -8.08 -9.43
N TRP A 201 25.62 -8.95 -8.99
CA TRP A 201 25.84 -10.05 -8.04
C TRP A 201 26.14 -11.37 -8.76
N GLU A 202 26.10 -12.48 -8.03
CA GLU A 202 26.20 -13.84 -8.51
C GLU A 202 25.19 -14.08 -9.65
N ALA A 203 25.71 -14.36 -10.84
CA ALA A 203 24.91 -14.63 -12.03
C ALA A 203 25.66 -15.57 -12.97
N CYS A 204 24.97 -16.39 -13.76
CA CYS A 204 25.60 -17.10 -14.87
C CYS A 204 24.63 -17.21 -16.04
N ALA A 205 24.71 -16.25 -16.96
CA ALA A 205 23.76 -16.16 -18.05
C ALA A 205 23.84 -17.38 -18.98
N TYR A 206 22.69 -17.85 -19.47
CA TYR A 206 22.54 -18.88 -20.51
C TYR A 206 21.61 -18.36 -21.61
N ASP A 207 21.68 -18.98 -22.79
CA ASP A 207 20.59 -18.98 -23.79
C ASP A 207 19.81 -20.31 -23.67
N PRO A 208 18.56 -20.41 -24.17
CA PRO A 208 17.73 -21.60 -23.95
C PRO A 208 18.34 -22.87 -24.58
N GLU A 209 19.05 -22.75 -25.70
CA GLU A 209 19.84 -23.86 -26.25
C GLU A 209 20.96 -24.31 -25.29
N HIS A 210 21.72 -23.40 -24.66
CA HIS A 210 22.78 -23.76 -23.71
C HIS A 210 22.24 -24.46 -22.46
N GLU A 211 21.10 -24.00 -21.91
CA GLU A 211 20.45 -24.69 -20.80
C GLU A 211 19.95 -26.08 -21.23
N ALA A 212 19.31 -26.19 -22.41
CA ALA A 212 18.84 -27.46 -22.94
C ALA A 212 19.98 -28.47 -23.19
N GLU A 213 21.11 -28.03 -23.77
CA GLU A 213 22.30 -28.86 -23.92
C GLU A 213 22.88 -29.28 -22.56
N PHE A 214 22.96 -28.37 -21.58
CA PHE A 214 23.45 -28.68 -20.23
C PHE A 214 22.57 -29.71 -19.52
N ILE A 215 21.25 -29.57 -19.58
CA ILE A 215 20.29 -30.54 -19.03
C ILE A 215 20.43 -31.89 -19.72
N GLY A 216 20.30 -31.92 -21.05
CA GLY A 216 20.15 -33.15 -21.82
C GLY A 216 21.40 -34.00 -21.92
N GLU A 217 22.59 -33.39 -21.85
CA GLU A 217 23.87 -34.11 -21.96
C GLU A 217 24.60 -34.29 -20.63
N PHE A 218 24.34 -33.47 -19.61
CA PHE A 218 25.12 -33.46 -18.36
C PHE A 218 24.28 -33.57 -17.08
N LEU A 219 23.38 -32.60 -16.82
CA LEU A 219 22.69 -32.51 -15.53
C LEU A 219 21.65 -33.62 -15.34
N GLY A 220 20.71 -33.78 -16.27
CA GLY A 220 19.68 -34.84 -16.22
C GLY A 220 20.26 -36.26 -16.05
N PRO A 221 21.23 -36.69 -16.88
CA PRO A 221 21.90 -37.98 -16.73
C PRO A 221 22.64 -38.19 -15.40
N VAL A 222 23.09 -37.12 -14.74
CA VAL A 222 23.73 -37.19 -13.42
C VAL A 222 22.69 -37.28 -12.31
N LEU A 223 21.60 -36.52 -12.39
CA LEU A 223 20.50 -36.56 -11.44
C LEU A 223 19.78 -37.91 -11.45
N GLU A 224 19.44 -38.45 -12.63
CA GLU A 224 18.81 -39.78 -12.74
C GLU A 224 19.69 -40.89 -12.12
N ARG A 225 21.02 -40.79 -12.29
CA ARG A 225 21.98 -41.76 -11.79
C ARG A 225 22.15 -41.73 -10.27
N ASP A 226 22.33 -40.54 -9.70
CA ASP A 226 22.73 -40.36 -8.30
C ASP A 226 21.54 -40.09 -7.36
N HIS A 227 20.51 -39.39 -7.86
CA HIS A 227 19.34 -38.93 -7.10
C HIS A 227 18.02 -39.15 -7.87
N PRO A 228 17.72 -40.40 -8.31
CA PRO A 228 16.55 -40.70 -9.12
C PRO A 228 15.25 -40.28 -8.43
N GLY A 229 14.39 -39.58 -9.19
CA GLY A 229 13.11 -39.07 -8.70
C GLY A 229 13.16 -37.67 -8.06
N LEU A 230 14.25 -36.93 -8.23
CA LEU A 230 14.21 -35.47 -8.11
C LEU A 230 13.43 -34.87 -9.29
N THR A 231 12.69 -33.80 -9.01
CA THR A 231 12.02 -32.97 -10.01
C THR A 231 12.97 -31.91 -10.58
N LEU A 232 12.94 -31.69 -11.90
CA LEU A 232 13.71 -30.66 -12.59
C LEU A 232 12.79 -29.65 -13.27
N MET A 233 12.91 -28.38 -12.89
CA MET A 233 12.17 -27.26 -13.47
C MET A 233 13.15 -26.20 -13.97
N VAL A 234 12.93 -25.67 -15.17
CA VAL A 234 13.95 -24.92 -15.93
C VAL A 234 13.56 -23.44 -16.08
N PHE A 235 14.39 -22.66 -16.78
CA PHE A 235 14.24 -21.20 -16.95
C PHE A 235 14.47 -20.38 -15.68
N ASP A 236 13.64 -20.51 -14.63
CA ASP A 236 13.82 -19.84 -13.31
C ASP A 236 14.08 -18.32 -13.44
N HIS A 237 13.25 -17.64 -14.23
CA HIS A 237 13.37 -16.21 -14.58
C HIS A 237 12.05 -15.56 -15.04
N ASN A 238 12.11 -14.29 -15.44
CA ASN A 238 11.00 -13.37 -15.67
C ASN A 238 9.99 -13.85 -16.74
N ARG A 239 8.69 -13.57 -16.54
CA ARG A 239 7.61 -14.07 -17.42
C ARG A 239 7.72 -13.64 -18.89
N ASN A 240 8.41 -12.55 -19.20
CA ASN A 240 8.57 -11.98 -20.54
C ASN A 240 9.13 -12.97 -21.60
N SER A 241 9.99 -13.91 -21.21
CA SER A 241 10.66 -14.85 -22.14
C SER A 241 10.21 -16.31 -22.03
N VAL A 242 9.37 -16.68 -21.04
CA VAL A 242 9.13 -18.08 -20.65
C VAL A 242 8.62 -18.96 -21.81
N GLN A 243 7.73 -18.44 -22.66
CA GLN A 243 7.21 -19.20 -23.82
C GLN A 243 8.32 -19.63 -24.77
N HIS A 244 9.29 -18.75 -25.05
CA HIS A 244 10.39 -19.05 -25.96
C HIS A 244 11.31 -20.14 -25.39
N TRP A 245 11.64 -20.04 -24.09
CA TRP A 245 12.45 -21.03 -23.39
C TRP A 245 11.77 -22.40 -23.35
N ALA A 246 10.45 -22.44 -23.13
CA ALA A 246 9.67 -23.66 -23.22
C ALA A 246 9.61 -24.27 -24.63
N GLU A 247 9.38 -23.46 -25.67
CA GLU A 247 9.40 -23.93 -27.06
C GLU A 247 10.75 -24.58 -27.44
N VAL A 248 11.88 -24.05 -26.94
CA VAL A 248 13.21 -24.63 -27.16
C VAL A 248 13.45 -25.88 -26.30
N ILE A 249 13.32 -25.78 -24.97
CA ILE A 249 13.77 -26.83 -24.05
C ILE A 249 12.88 -28.08 -24.10
N TYR A 250 11.55 -27.92 -24.19
CA TYR A 250 10.63 -29.07 -24.26
C TYR A 250 10.84 -29.89 -25.55
N ASN A 251 11.11 -29.21 -26.67
CA ASN A 251 11.37 -29.84 -27.96
C ASN A 251 12.84 -30.30 -28.15
N HIS A 252 13.76 -29.94 -27.24
CA HIS A 252 15.17 -30.30 -27.38
C HIS A 252 15.37 -31.82 -27.23
N PRO A 253 16.00 -32.50 -28.21
CA PRO A 253 15.93 -33.96 -28.38
C PRO A 253 16.58 -34.80 -27.27
N THR A 254 17.30 -34.16 -26.34
CA THR A 254 17.89 -34.80 -25.16
C THR A 254 17.43 -34.21 -23.83
N ALA A 255 16.87 -32.99 -23.80
CA ALA A 255 16.56 -32.28 -22.55
C ALA A 255 15.13 -32.55 -22.06
N GLY A 256 14.13 -32.43 -22.95
CA GLY A 256 12.71 -32.48 -22.59
C GLY A 256 12.23 -33.78 -21.92
N GLN A 257 13.04 -34.84 -21.91
CA GLN A 257 12.79 -36.10 -21.17
C GLN A 257 13.14 -36.04 -19.68
N TYR A 258 13.95 -35.07 -19.25
CA TYR A 258 14.39 -34.89 -17.86
C TYR A 258 13.68 -33.72 -17.16
N VAL A 259 12.92 -32.90 -17.90
CA VAL A 259 12.30 -31.65 -17.41
C VAL A 259 10.84 -31.90 -17.09
N ASP A 260 10.45 -31.71 -15.83
CA ASP A 260 9.07 -31.90 -15.36
C ASP A 260 8.23 -30.61 -15.44
N GLY A 261 8.87 -29.44 -15.57
CA GLY A 261 8.17 -28.15 -15.53
C GLY A 261 9.03 -26.92 -15.83
N MET A 262 8.40 -25.75 -15.70
CA MET A 262 9.02 -24.42 -15.76
C MET A 262 9.03 -23.77 -14.38
N ALA A 263 10.09 -23.02 -14.10
CA ALA A 263 10.19 -22.09 -12.99
C ALA A 263 10.13 -20.66 -13.53
N VAL A 264 9.36 -19.78 -12.90
CA VAL A 264 9.22 -18.37 -13.31
C VAL A 264 9.39 -17.41 -12.14
N HIS A 265 9.93 -16.24 -12.45
CA HIS A 265 10.07 -15.08 -11.56
C HIS A 265 9.12 -13.96 -12.03
N TRP A 266 8.81 -13.03 -11.14
CA TRP A 266 7.77 -12.02 -11.37
C TRP A 266 8.26 -10.65 -11.90
N TYR A 267 9.58 -10.43 -12.03
CA TYR A 267 10.18 -9.11 -12.26
C TYR A 267 10.13 -8.62 -13.72
N GLU A 268 10.30 -7.31 -13.93
CA GLU A 268 10.68 -6.72 -15.22
C GLU A 268 12.19 -6.38 -15.30
N ASP A 269 12.73 -6.27 -16.51
CA ASP A 269 14.13 -5.90 -16.81
C ASP A 269 14.39 -4.38 -16.64
N GLY A 270 14.05 -3.84 -15.46
CA GLY A 270 13.88 -2.39 -15.25
C GLY A 270 14.58 -1.79 -14.02
N GLY A 271 14.65 -0.45 -14.04
CA GLY A 271 14.94 0.39 -12.86
C GLY A 271 13.69 0.91 -12.16
N GLU A 272 12.51 0.73 -12.76
CA GLU A 272 11.22 1.19 -12.26
C GLU A 272 10.37 -0.04 -11.88
N ARG A 273 10.74 -0.70 -10.77
CA ARG A 273 10.11 -1.92 -10.19
C ARG A 273 8.70 -1.72 -9.62
N TYR A 274 7.98 -0.77 -10.20
CA TYR A 274 6.60 -0.41 -9.95
C TYR A 274 5.67 -1.56 -10.39
N LEU A 275 5.95 -2.18 -11.53
CA LEU A 275 5.05 -3.11 -12.24
C LEU A 275 5.39 -4.60 -12.08
N ASP A 276 6.45 -4.97 -11.34
CA ASP A 276 6.79 -6.39 -11.13
C ASP A 276 5.58 -7.15 -10.56
N GLY A 277 5.26 -8.29 -11.16
CA GLY A 277 4.09 -9.13 -10.86
C GLY A 277 2.80 -8.80 -11.60
N VAL A 278 2.74 -7.68 -12.32
CA VAL A 278 1.53 -7.18 -12.99
C VAL A 278 1.57 -7.41 -14.51
N GLU A 279 2.76 -7.46 -15.12
CA GLU A 279 2.91 -7.69 -16.57
C GLU A 279 3.10 -9.18 -16.96
N TYR A 280 2.80 -9.48 -18.23
CA TYR A 280 3.00 -10.76 -18.93
C TYR A 280 2.34 -12.05 -18.37
N PRO A 281 1.22 -12.02 -17.61
CA PRO A 281 0.62 -13.26 -17.09
C PRO A 281 0.15 -14.23 -18.18
N GLU A 282 -0.20 -13.72 -19.35
CA GLU A 282 -0.68 -14.53 -20.47
C GLU A 282 0.42 -15.38 -21.13
N HIS A 283 1.71 -15.06 -20.96
CA HIS A 283 2.83 -15.90 -21.42
C HIS A 283 2.87 -17.26 -20.71
N LEU A 284 2.30 -17.36 -19.51
CA LEU A 284 2.19 -18.62 -18.74
C LEU A 284 1.16 -19.57 -19.37
N ASN A 285 0.00 -19.02 -19.75
CA ASN A 285 -1.06 -19.75 -20.45
C ASN A 285 -0.57 -20.25 -21.82
N ASP A 286 0.12 -19.35 -22.55
CA ASP A 286 0.79 -19.62 -23.82
C ASP A 286 1.97 -20.61 -23.70
N THR A 287 2.44 -20.90 -22.48
CA THR A 287 3.45 -21.91 -22.15
C THR A 287 2.83 -23.25 -21.75
N TYR A 288 1.75 -23.25 -20.97
CA TYR A 288 1.05 -24.47 -20.55
C TYR A 288 0.56 -25.28 -21.76
N PHE A 289 -0.01 -24.62 -22.78
CA PHE A 289 -0.48 -25.28 -24.00
C PHE A 289 0.62 -25.83 -24.92
N LEU A 290 1.91 -25.69 -24.57
CA LEU A 290 3.00 -26.37 -25.26
C LEU A 290 3.13 -27.85 -24.84
N ASP A 291 2.90 -28.16 -23.56
CA ASP A 291 2.95 -29.52 -23.01
C ASP A 291 2.20 -29.60 -21.66
N GLU A 292 0.89 -29.91 -21.71
CA GLU A 292 -0.02 -29.90 -20.55
C GLU A 292 0.33 -30.90 -19.43
N ASP A 293 1.20 -31.88 -19.68
CA ASP A 293 1.69 -32.82 -18.67
C ASP A 293 2.77 -32.19 -17.74
N ARG A 294 3.27 -30.99 -18.06
CA ARG A 294 4.30 -30.25 -17.29
C ARG A 294 3.69 -29.17 -16.42
N PHE A 295 4.27 -28.96 -15.22
CA PHE A 295 3.83 -27.89 -14.32
C PHE A 295 4.57 -26.57 -14.59
N ILE A 296 3.98 -25.45 -14.17
CA ILE A 296 4.66 -24.17 -14.00
C ILE A 296 4.69 -23.85 -12.51
N LEU A 297 5.80 -23.34 -11.98
CA LEU A 297 5.95 -22.91 -10.59
C LEU A 297 6.49 -21.48 -10.58
N ALA A 298 5.83 -20.56 -9.89
CA ALA A 298 6.47 -19.31 -9.52
C ALA A 298 7.48 -19.61 -8.41
N SER A 299 8.77 -19.49 -8.73
CA SER A 299 9.89 -19.97 -7.93
C SER A 299 10.56 -18.87 -7.11
N GLU A 300 10.36 -17.61 -7.49
CA GLU A 300 10.85 -16.43 -6.78
C GLU A 300 9.99 -15.19 -7.09
N SER A 301 9.54 -14.51 -6.05
CA SER A 301 8.96 -13.17 -6.16
C SER A 301 9.41 -12.33 -4.96
N CYS A 302 9.87 -11.10 -5.20
CA CYS A 302 9.96 -10.05 -4.19
C CYS A 302 9.81 -8.64 -4.76
N ASN A 303 9.37 -7.71 -3.94
CA ASN A 303 9.47 -6.29 -4.27
C ASN A 303 10.89 -5.79 -3.93
N CYS A 304 11.37 -4.77 -4.64
CA CYS A 304 12.70 -4.16 -4.48
C CYS A 304 12.63 -2.69 -4.97
N PRO A 305 13.52 -1.77 -4.52
CA PRO A 305 14.74 -2.00 -3.74
C PRO A 305 14.75 -1.55 -2.25
N GLY A 306 14.19 -2.32 -1.31
CA GLY A 306 14.48 -2.23 0.14
C GLY A 306 13.32 -2.67 1.02
N VAL A 307 13.08 -2.00 2.18
CA VAL A 307 11.93 -2.12 3.13
C VAL A 307 11.21 -0.79 3.51
N ALA A 308 10.08 -0.51 2.88
CA ALA A 308 8.87 -0.13 3.57
C ALA A 308 8.60 1.19 4.40
N VAL A 309 7.32 1.70 4.40
CA VAL A 309 6.73 2.90 5.13
C VAL A 309 5.18 2.85 5.49
N GLY A 310 4.25 3.82 5.19
CA GLY A 310 2.73 3.94 5.47
C GLY A 310 1.50 3.18 4.76
N ASN A 311 1.02 3.43 3.49
CA ASN A 311 -0.02 2.66 2.73
C ASN A 311 0.02 2.24 1.19
N ASP A 312 1.16 1.80 0.58
CA ASP A 312 1.32 0.87 -0.60
C ASP A 312 1.72 -0.66 -0.45
N ALA A 313 2.63 -1.21 0.38
CA ALA A 313 2.85 -2.70 0.45
C ALA A 313 1.68 -3.68 0.77
N TRP A 314 0.44 -3.27 0.94
CA TRP A 314 -0.75 -4.12 0.90
C TRP A 314 -1.31 -4.07 -0.50
N PHE A 315 -1.00 -3.07 -1.32
CA PHE A 315 -0.87 -3.20 -2.76
C PHE A 315 0.46 -3.81 -3.25
N ARG A 316 1.59 -3.86 -2.53
CA ARG A 316 2.59 -4.93 -2.79
C ARG A 316 2.04 -6.29 -2.45
N ALA A 317 1.17 -6.37 -1.44
CA ALA A 317 0.38 -7.56 -1.18
C ALA A 317 -0.75 -7.75 -2.21
N GLN A 318 -1.33 -6.70 -2.82
CA GLN A 318 -2.22 -6.82 -3.98
C GLN A 318 -1.39 -7.17 -5.21
N ARG A 319 -0.13 -6.77 -5.34
CA ARG A 319 0.77 -7.25 -6.39
C ARG A 319 1.05 -8.72 -6.17
N TYR A 320 1.46 -9.17 -4.99
CA TYR A 320 1.52 -10.61 -4.66
C TYR A 320 0.15 -11.29 -4.83
N GLY A 321 -0.96 -10.60 -4.54
CA GLY A 321 -2.31 -11.11 -4.66
C GLY A 321 -2.71 -11.30 -6.12
N HIS A 322 -2.42 -10.31 -6.96
CA HIS A 322 -2.58 -10.24 -8.41
C HIS A 322 -1.74 -11.33 -9.03
N ASP A 323 -0.46 -11.34 -8.71
CA ASP A 323 0.56 -12.28 -9.14
C ASP A 323 0.15 -13.72 -8.83
N ILE A 324 -0.13 -14.05 -7.56
CA ILE A 324 -0.59 -15.38 -7.16
C ILE A 324 -1.95 -15.70 -7.82
N MET A 325 -2.91 -14.78 -7.86
CA MET A 325 -4.23 -15.06 -8.44
C MET A 325 -4.15 -15.28 -9.95
N SER A 326 -3.34 -14.49 -10.65
CA SER A 326 -3.12 -14.51 -12.09
C SER A 326 -2.30 -15.73 -12.49
N ASP A 327 -1.23 -16.05 -11.76
CA ASP A 327 -0.47 -17.30 -11.89
C ASP A 327 -1.38 -18.52 -11.72
N LEU A 328 -2.13 -18.60 -10.61
CA LEU A 328 -3.05 -19.71 -10.34
C LEU A 328 -4.20 -19.77 -11.36
N ASN A 329 -4.57 -18.64 -11.97
CA ASN A 329 -5.53 -18.60 -13.07
C ASN A 329 -4.93 -19.01 -14.43
N ASN A 330 -3.62 -18.80 -14.63
CA ASN A 330 -2.83 -19.16 -15.81
C ASN A 330 -1.93 -20.39 -15.58
N PHE A 331 -2.53 -21.44 -14.98
CA PHE A 331 -1.98 -22.81 -14.85
C PHE A 331 -0.76 -23.02 -13.95
N VAL A 332 -0.24 -21.99 -13.28
CA VAL A 332 0.82 -22.16 -12.28
C VAL A 332 0.32 -23.03 -11.12
N ALA A 333 1.14 -23.97 -10.67
CA ALA A 333 0.79 -25.02 -9.73
C ALA A 333 1.24 -24.71 -8.29
N GLY A 334 2.01 -23.65 -8.07
CA GLY A 334 2.47 -23.24 -6.75
C GLY A 334 3.34 -22.00 -6.84
N TRP A 335 3.51 -21.32 -5.71
CA TRP A 335 4.08 -19.99 -5.68
C TRP A 335 5.02 -19.83 -4.47
N VAL A 336 6.19 -19.25 -4.70
CA VAL A 336 7.32 -19.25 -3.77
C VAL A 336 7.87 -17.83 -3.65
N ASP A 337 7.68 -17.27 -2.46
CA ASP A 337 8.27 -16.00 -2.03
C ASP A 337 9.80 -16.03 -2.09
N TRP A 338 10.44 -14.86 -2.17
CA TRP A 338 11.89 -14.79 -2.08
C TRP A 338 12.42 -15.14 -0.69
N ASN A 339 12.69 -14.18 0.18
CA ASN A 339 13.49 -14.42 1.38
C ASN A 339 12.57 -14.56 2.60
N LEU A 340 12.38 -15.78 3.11
CA LEU A 340 11.51 -16.03 4.28
C LEU A 340 11.71 -15.02 5.43
N LEU A 341 12.92 -14.50 5.57
CA LEU A 341 13.19 -13.31 6.36
C LEU A 341 14.46 -12.60 5.89
N LEU A 342 14.53 -11.29 6.14
CA LEU A 342 15.64 -10.42 5.80
C LEU A 342 15.77 -9.41 6.93
N ASP A 343 16.92 -9.17 7.57
CA ASP A 343 16.98 -8.13 8.61
C ASP A 343 16.70 -6.79 7.97
N HIS A 344 16.15 -5.85 8.75
CA HIS A 344 15.32 -4.89 8.06
C HIS A 344 15.97 -4.02 7.00
N THR A 345 17.32 -3.93 6.87
CA THR A 345 17.93 -3.46 5.59
C THR A 345 17.81 -4.50 4.49
N GLY A 346 16.60 -5.01 4.25
CA GLY A 346 16.19 -5.88 3.15
C GLY A 346 17.30 -6.82 2.73
N GLY A 347 17.90 -7.50 3.70
CA GLY A 347 19.23 -8.09 3.57
C GLY A 347 19.60 -9.09 4.67
N PRO A 348 20.91 -9.26 4.98
CA PRO A 348 22.04 -8.62 4.33
C PRO A 348 22.13 -8.99 2.85
N ASN A 349 22.32 -7.99 2.00
CA ASN A 349 22.73 -8.19 0.63
C ASN A 349 24.12 -7.59 0.43
N HIS A 350 25.13 -8.41 0.10
CA HIS A 350 26.50 -7.92 -0.05
C HIS A 350 26.75 -7.10 -1.35
N LYS A 351 25.70 -6.79 -2.11
CA LYS A 351 25.67 -5.78 -3.18
C LYS A 351 24.72 -4.61 -2.92
N GLY A 352 23.91 -4.65 -1.87
CA GLY A 352 22.83 -3.71 -1.67
C GLY A 352 21.72 -3.83 -2.73
N ASN A 353 21.55 -5.03 -3.32
CA ASN A 353 20.33 -5.38 -4.07
C ASN A 353 19.26 -5.82 -3.07
N ASN A 354 18.71 -4.84 -2.42
CA ASN A 354 18.13 -4.96 -1.09
C ASN A 354 16.59 -4.97 -1.24
N CYS A 355 15.83 -5.87 -0.60
CA CYS A 355 14.46 -6.24 -1.06
C CYS A 355 13.48 -6.78 0.03
N ASP A 356 12.28 -7.17 -0.44
CA ASP A 356 11.04 -7.55 0.26
C ASP A 356 10.78 -9.07 0.36
N ALA A 357 9.74 -9.46 1.14
CA ALA A 357 9.27 -10.82 1.52
C ALA A 357 8.22 -10.75 2.70
N PRO A 358 7.91 -11.80 3.51
CA PRO A 358 6.84 -11.76 4.54
C PRO A 358 7.21 -11.72 6.04
N ILE A 359 8.40 -12.17 6.48
CA ILE A 359 8.77 -12.25 7.92
C ILE A 359 10.19 -11.69 8.19
N ILE A 360 10.53 -11.49 9.45
CA ILE A 360 10.73 -10.11 9.92
C ILE A 360 11.80 -9.99 11.02
N LEU A 361 13.10 -10.07 10.68
CA LEU A 361 14.18 -10.34 11.65
C LEU A 361 15.52 -9.52 11.57
N THR A 362 15.51 -8.20 11.78
CA THR A 362 16.15 -7.62 13.00
C THR A 362 17.74 -7.57 13.26
N GLU A 363 18.44 -6.37 13.31
CA GLU A 363 19.63 -5.99 14.22
C GLU A 363 19.75 -4.72 15.33
N SER A 364 19.05 -4.09 16.39
CA SER A 364 18.05 -4.13 17.63
C SER A 364 17.83 -5.16 18.81
N GLY A 365 17.02 -6.23 18.77
CA GLY A 365 17.41 -7.54 19.37
C GLY A 365 16.68 -8.79 18.87
N ALA A 366 15.38 -8.74 19.10
CA ALA A 366 14.92 -9.74 20.05
C ALA A 366 13.55 -10.30 19.71
N ASN A 367 13.01 -9.89 18.58
CA ASN A 367 11.61 -10.00 18.27
C ASN A 367 11.41 -10.01 16.76
N TYR A 368 10.25 -10.46 16.33
CA TYR A 368 9.80 -10.44 14.95
C TYR A 368 8.28 -10.19 15.02
N PHE A 369 7.68 -9.73 13.94
CA PHE A 369 6.31 -9.25 13.90
C PHE A 369 5.51 -9.97 12.79
N VAL A 370 4.44 -9.43 12.20
CA VAL A 370 3.70 -10.17 11.14
C VAL A 370 3.11 -9.21 10.11
N GLN A 371 3.47 -9.37 8.83
CA GLN A 371 3.37 -8.29 7.84
C GLN A 371 2.49 -8.59 6.62
N PRO A 372 1.47 -7.76 6.35
CA PRO A 372 0.24 -8.16 4.55
C PRO A 372 0.67 -8.91 3.29
N MET A 373 1.93 -8.99 2.85
CA MET A 373 2.27 -10.04 1.88
C MET A 373 2.35 -11.42 2.53
N TYR A 374 2.71 -11.51 3.82
CA TYR A 374 2.48 -12.73 4.61
C TYR A 374 1.00 -13.11 4.64
N TYR A 375 0.10 -12.13 4.88
CA TYR A 375 -1.32 -12.43 5.03
C TYR A 375 -2.03 -12.66 3.68
N PHE A 376 -1.67 -11.96 2.60
CA PHE A 376 -2.16 -12.27 1.25
C PHE A 376 -1.65 -13.64 0.79
N ILE A 377 -0.36 -13.99 1.00
CA ILE A 377 0.08 -15.38 0.82
C ILE A 377 -0.70 -16.32 1.75
N GLN A 378 -1.03 -15.93 2.98
CA GLN A 378 -1.82 -16.74 3.92
C GLN A 378 -3.24 -17.01 3.42
N HIS A 379 -3.87 -16.05 2.72
CA HIS A 379 -5.18 -16.22 2.06
C HIS A 379 -5.19 -17.36 1.04
N PHE A 380 -4.05 -17.67 0.42
CA PHE A 380 -3.85 -18.85 -0.42
C PHE A 380 -3.29 -20.04 0.40
N SER A 381 -2.06 -19.93 0.88
CA SER A 381 -1.26 -21.02 1.48
C SER A 381 -1.87 -21.73 2.68
N LYS A 382 -2.61 -21.03 3.54
CA LYS A 382 -3.29 -21.63 4.71
C LYS A 382 -4.54 -22.42 4.32
N TYR A 383 -5.23 -21.96 3.27
CA TYR A 383 -6.58 -22.42 2.93
C TYR A 383 -6.63 -23.31 1.70
N ILE A 384 -5.60 -23.27 0.85
CA ILE A 384 -5.38 -24.11 -0.33
C ILE A 384 -4.22 -25.07 -0.02
N PRO A 385 -4.42 -26.10 0.84
CA PRO A 385 -3.36 -27.05 1.17
C PRO A 385 -2.93 -27.86 -0.06
N VAL A 386 -1.70 -28.39 0.00
CA VAL A 386 -1.12 -29.27 -1.04
C VAL A 386 -2.10 -30.38 -1.43
N GLY A 387 -2.33 -30.55 -2.74
CA GLY A 387 -3.31 -31.50 -3.28
C GLY A 387 -4.71 -30.90 -3.53
N SER A 388 -4.93 -29.63 -3.18
CA SER A 388 -6.12 -28.90 -3.63
C SER A 388 -6.10 -28.77 -5.15
N ARG A 389 -7.27 -28.79 -5.79
CA ARG A 389 -7.41 -28.61 -7.24
C ARG A 389 -8.05 -27.26 -7.54
N ARG A 390 -7.47 -26.47 -8.45
CA ARG A 390 -8.16 -25.30 -9.00
C ARG A 390 -9.39 -25.79 -9.78
N VAL A 391 -10.51 -25.11 -9.60
CA VAL A 391 -11.78 -25.36 -10.30
C VAL A 391 -12.26 -24.09 -10.99
N LYS A 392 -13.26 -24.19 -11.88
CA LYS A 392 -13.67 -23.04 -12.67
C LYS A 392 -14.36 -21.99 -11.79
N ALA A 393 -13.74 -20.83 -11.65
CA ALA A 393 -14.42 -19.58 -11.34
C ALA A 393 -14.64 -18.82 -12.66
N GLN A 394 -15.86 -18.35 -12.91
CA GLN A 394 -16.11 -17.32 -13.92
C GLN A 394 -16.46 -16.02 -13.20
N VAL A 395 -15.68 -14.98 -13.45
CA VAL A 395 -15.88 -13.63 -12.93
C VAL A 395 -16.66 -12.86 -13.97
N THR A 396 -17.95 -12.64 -13.71
CA THR A 396 -18.79 -11.67 -14.44
C THR A 396 -19.19 -10.55 -13.49
N VAL A 397 -18.27 -10.16 -12.59
CA VAL A 397 -18.52 -9.18 -11.54
C VAL A 397 -18.55 -7.79 -12.15
N GLN A 398 -19.71 -7.43 -12.65
CA GLN A 398 -20.15 -6.05 -12.73
C GLN A 398 -20.37 -5.57 -11.28
N PHE A 399 -19.37 -4.89 -10.71
CA PHE A 399 -19.53 -3.82 -9.69
C PHE A 399 -20.38 -2.65 -10.33
N ALA A 400 -20.59 -1.39 -9.83
CA ALA A 400 -21.30 -0.31 -10.59
C ALA A 400 -20.75 0.84 -11.49
N ASN A 401 -19.53 0.94 -12.02
CA ASN A 401 -18.84 2.21 -12.14
C ASN A 401 -17.37 2.34 -12.77
N PRO A 402 -16.63 1.41 -13.41
CA PRO A 402 -15.22 0.99 -13.13
C PRO A 402 -14.25 1.87 -12.36
N GLY A 403 -13.45 1.20 -11.53
CA GLY A 403 -12.23 1.75 -10.99
C GLY A 403 -11.30 1.87 -12.14
N ASP A 404 -10.38 2.80 -12.02
CA ASP A 404 -9.09 2.53 -12.59
C ASP A 404 -8.46 1.44 -11.76
N ALA A 405 -7.50 0.78 -12.37
CA ALA A 405 -6.63 -0.10 -11.64
C ALA A 405 -5.95 0.70 -10.52
N GLN A 406 -6.01 0.18 -9.28
CA GLN A 406 -4.98 0.53 -8.31
C GLN A 406 -3.58 0.11 -8.83
N LEU A 407 -3.53 -0.80 -9.82
CA LEU A 407 -2.32 -1.34 -10.47
C LEU A 407 -2.13 -0.91 -11.96
N TYR A 408 -2.10 0.39 -12.26
CA TYR A 408 -1.57 0.98 -13.52
C TYR A 408 -2.39 0.79 -14.83
N VAL A 409 -1.86 1.23 -16.00
CA VAL A 409 -2.66 1.58 -17.19
C VAL A 409 -2.27 0.93 -18.53
N ASP A 410 -0.98 0.69 -18.80
CA ASP A 410 -0.48 0.33 -20.15
C ASP A 410 -0.66 -1.16 -20.51
N TYR A 411 -1.81 -1.74 -20.16
CA TYR A 411 -2.08 -3.17 -20.36
C TYR A 411 -2.17 -3.55 -21.85
N GLN A 412 -1.68 -4.75 -22.17
CA GLN A 412 -1.89 -5.34 -23.49
C GLN A 412 -3.36 -5.71 -23.71
N SER A 413 -3.86 -5.43 -24.91
CA SER A 413 -5.21 -5.79 -25.35
C SER A 413 -5.35 -7.28 -25.66
N SER A 414 -6.45 -7.88 -25.20
CA SER A 414 -6.75 -9.33 -25.35
C SER A 414 -8.12 -9.56 -25.96
N LEU A 415 -8.54 -10.81 -26.11
CA LEU A 415 -9.88 -11.21 -26.53
C LEU A 415 -10.50 -12.09 -25.42
N ALA A 416 -11.63 -11.67 -24.86
CA ALA A 416 -12.36 -12.40 -23.81
C ALA A 416 -13.86 -12.42 -24.10
N ALA A 417 -14.65 -13.12 -23.27
CA ALA A 417 -16.10 -13.10 -23.36
C ALA A 417 -16.66 -11.67 -23.23
N CYS A 418 -17.71 -11.35 -24.00
CA CYS A 418 -18.40 -10.05 -23.98
C CYS A 418 -19.29 -9.89 -22.73
N ASP A 419 -18.73 -10.05 -21.53
CA ASP A 419 -19.46 -10.11 -20.25
C ASP A 419 -19.27 -8.87 -19.36
N GLY A 420 -18.56 -7.84 -19.85
CA GLY A 420 -18.36 -6.59 -19.13
C GLY A 420 -17.45 -6.72 -17.91
N SER A 421 -16.72 -7.83 -17.76
CA SER A 421 -15.74 -8.02 -16.68
C SER A 421 -14.50 -7.12 -16.78
N SER A 422 -14.26 -6.53 -17.95
CA SER A 422 -13.06 -5.74 -18.31
C SER A 422 -13.42 -4.67 -19.35
N ARG A 423 -12.57 -3.64 -19.53
CA ARG A 423 -12.75 -2.56 -20.54
C ARG A 423 -12.87 -3.16 -21.96
N GLN A 424 -14.08 -3.30 -22.52
CA GLN A 424 -14.36 -4.04 -23.77
C GLN A 424 -15.00 -3.23 -24.92
N ALA A 425 -15.51 -2.03 -24.65
CA ALA A 425 -16.12 -1.16 -25.65
C ALA A 425 -15.06 -0.24 -26.28
N ILE A 426 -14.85 -0.30 -27.60
CA ILE A 426 -13.84 0.51 -28.29
C ILE A 426 -14.39 1.06 -29.61
N HIS A 427 -14.03 2.31 -29.94
CA HIS A 427 -14.60 3.00 -31.09
C HIS A 427 -13.54 3.71 -31.95
N ARG A 428 -13.94 4.14 -33.15
CA ARG A 428 -13.10 4.91 -34.08
C ARG A 428 -13.31 6.41 -33.89
N THR A 429 -12.23 7.17 -33.78
CA THR A 429 -12.25 8.63 -33.72
C THR A 429 -12.22 9.30 -35.10
N ASP A 430 -12.54 10.60 -35.17
CA ASP A 430 -12.48 11.42 -36.38
C ASP A 430 -11.04 11.64 -36.91
N ASP A 431 -10.02 11.64 -36.04
CA ASP A 431 -8.61 11.66 -36.44
C ASP A 431 -8.07 10.28 -36.85
N GLY A 432 -8.89 9.23 -36.73
CA GLY A 432 -8.60 7.88 -37.21
C GLY A 432 -7.93 6.96 -36.20
N LYS A 433 -7.96 7.29 -34.90
CA LYS A 433 -7.51 6.39 -33.82
C LYS A 433 -8.58 5.36 -33.48
N ILE A 434 -8.19 4.36 -32.71
CA ILE A 434 -9.09 3.44 -32.02
C ILE A 434 -8.98 3.78 -30.54
N GLN A 435 -10.06 4.24 -29.93
CA GLN A 435 -10.11 4.74 -28.55
C GLN A 435 -10.92 3.77 -27.68
N ALA A 436 -10.41 3.46 -26.49
CA ALA A 436 -11.18 2.76 -25.47
C ALA A 436 -12.27 3.69 -24.95
N THR A 437 -13.53 3.26 -25.05
CA THR A 437 -14.69 4.14 -24.90
C THR A 437 -14.81 4.60 -23.45
N ASP A 438 -15.15 5.87 -23.26
CA ASP A 438 -15.20 6.53 -21.94
C ASP A 438 -13.87 6.46 -21.17
N THR A 439 -12.75 6.59 -21.90
CA THR A 439 -11.40 6.79 -21.35
C THR A 439 -10.59 7.76 -22.24
N PRO A 440 -9.50 8.38 -21.75
CA PRO A 440 -8.57 9.14 -22.59
C PRO A 440 -7.61 8.26 -23.42
N PHE A 441 -7.71 6.93 -23.36
CA PHE A 441 -6.69 6.00 -23.89
C PHE A 441 -7.02 5.46 -25.28
N CYS A 442 -5.99 5.38 -26.12
CA CYS A 442 -6.05 4.90 -27.50
C CYS A 442 -5.18 3.66 -27.68
N LEU A 443 -5.64 2.71 -28.52
CA LEU A 443 -4.84 1.57 -28.95
C LEU A 443 -3.61 2.05 -29.73
N ASN A 444 -2.45 1.72 -29.20
CA ASN A 444 -1.16 2.11 -29.73
C ASN A 444 -0.30 0.88 -30.00
N LYS A 445 0.26 0.79 -31.21
CA LYS A 445 1.18 -0.26 -31.60
C LYS A 445 2.55 -0.02 -30.94
N VAL A 446 3.01 -0.96 -30.14
CA VAL A 446 4.33 -0.97 -29.49
C VAL A 446 5.22 -2.01 -30.19
N GLU A 447 6.51 -1.74 -30.36
CA GLU A 447 7.49 -2.67 -30.94
C GLU A 447 8.22 -3.42 -29.82
N MET A 448 8.23 -4.75 -29.84
CA MET A 448 8.75 -5.56 -28.72
C MET A 448 10.25 -5.86 -28.85
N PRO A 449 11.00 -5.91 -27.72
CA PRO A 449 12.43 -6.27 -27.73
C PRO A 449 12.73 -7.65 -28.31
N SER A 450 11.82 -8.61 -28.14
CA SER A 450 11.86 -9.97 -28.70
C SER A 450 11.52 -10.03 -30.21
N GLY A 451 11.01 -8.95 -30.78
CA GLY A 451 10.60 -8.83 -32.18
C GLY A 451 9.12 -9.16 -32.39
N GLY A 452 8.38 -8.19 -32.95
CA GLY A 452 6.93 -8.26 -33.12
C GLY A 452 6.28 -6.95 -32.70
N HIS A 453 4.95 -6.91 -32.68
CA HIS A 453 4.22 -5.72 -32.24
C HIS A 453 3.01 -6.07 -31.36
N GLU A 454 2.93 -5.40 -30.21
CA GLU A 454 1.83 -5.49 -29.27
C GLU A 454 0.90 -4.28 -29.38
N ILE A 455 -0.26 -4.37 -28.74
CA ILE A 455 -1.30 -3.36 -28.72
C ILE A 455 -1.56 -2.99 -27.25
N ARG A 456 -1.06 -1.83 -26.82
CA ARG A 456 -1.23 -1.31 -25.44
C ARG A 456 -2.02 0.01 -25.42
N LEU A 457 -2.37 0.50 -24.24
CA LEU A 457 -3.15 1.72 -24.02
C LEU A 457 -2.27 2.93 -23.63
N VAL A 458 -2.23 3.94 -24.48
CA VAL A 458 -1.60 5.24 -24.17
C VAL A 458 -2.58 6.37 -24.39
N GLU A 459 -2.46 7.49 -23.68
CA GLU A 459 -3.38 8.61 -23.87
C GLU A 459 -3.40 9.09 -25.33
N CYS A 460 -4.60 9.34 -25.85
CA CYS A 460 -4.83 9.75 -27.24
C CYS A 460 -4.14 11.07 -27.63
N GLN A 461 -3.69 11.87 -26.64
CA GLN A 461 -2.86 13.07 -26.87
C GLN A 461 -1.37 12.76 -27.10
N TYR A 462 -0.84 11.67 -26.54
CA TYR A 462 0.57 11.29 -26.67
C TYR A 462 0.83 10.47 -27.94
N THR A 463 -0.11 9.61 -28.37
CA THR A 463 0.05 8.90 -29.65
C THR A 463 -0.29 9.75 -30.88
N GLN A 464 0.61 9.69 -31.86
CA GLN A 464 0.44 10.26 -33.21
C GLN A 464 0.08 9.17 -34.25
N GLN A 465 -0.14 7.92 -33.82
CA GLN A 465 -0.54 6.83 -34.71
C GLN A 465 -1.97 7.04 -35.21
N THR A 466 -2.26 6.60 -36.43
CA THR A 466 -3.61 6.63 -37.03
C THR A 466 -3.86 5.32 -37.78
N TRP A 467 -5.08 4.81 -37.66
CA TRP A 467 -5.50 3.51 -38.17
C TRP A 467 -6.38 3.70 -39.43
N ASN A 468 -6.12 2.88 -40.45
CA ASN A 468 -6.90 2.83 -41.67
C ASN A 468 -7.85 1.63 -41.67
N PHE A 469 -9.12 1.87 -42.05
CA PHE A 469 -10.21 0.89 -41.94
C PHE A 469 -10.67 0.49 -43.34
N GLU A 470 -10.29 -0.71 -43.79
CA GLU A 470 -10.54 -1.24 -45.14
C GLU A 470 -11.97 -1.81 -45.27
N ALA A 471 -12.95 -0.97 -45.61
CA ALA A 471 -14.36 -1.35 -45.70
C ALA A 471 -14.71 -2.42 -46.76
N ASP A 472 -13.80 -2.74 -47.70
CA ASP A 472 -13.95 -3.84 -48.66
C ASP A 472 -13.44 -5.19 -48.13
N THR A 473 -12.74 -5.22 -46.98
CA THR A 473 -12.07 -6.42 -46.44
C THR A 473 -12.25 -6.63 -44.92
N ASP A 474 -12.94 -5.74 -44.21
CA ASP A 474 -13.07 -5.71 -42.73
C ASP A 474 -11.71 -5.65 -41.99
N ARG A 475 -10.65 -5.11 -42.61
CA ARG A 475 -9.31 -5.02 -41.99
C ARG A 475 -9.02 -3.64 -41.39
N ILE A 476 -8.27 -3.63 -40.28
CA ILE A 476 -7.83 -2.43 -39.58
C ILE A 476 -6.29 -2.41 -39.61
N ARG A 477 -5.69 -1.30 -40.06
CA ARG A 477 -4.27 -1.25 -40.46
C ARG A 477 -3.53 -0.05 -39.88
N VAL A 478 -2.26 -0.25 -39.50
CA VAL A 478 -1.31 0.81 -39.15
C VAL A 478 0.02 0.54 -39.84
N ASP A 479 0.48 1.50 -40.65
CA ASP A 479 1.56 1.31 -41.62
C ASP A 479 1.31 0.08 -42.53
N ASP A 480 2.30 -0.81 -42.67
CA ASP A 480 2.19 -2.07 -43.43
C ASP A 480 1.49 -3.21 -42.65
N TYR A 481 1.10 -2.98 -41.39
CA TYR A 481 0.59 -4.00 -40.45
C TYR A 481 -0.95 -4.00 -40.35
N CYS A 482 -1.50 -5.13 -39.94
CA CYS A 482 -2.91 -5.39 -39.71
C CYS A 482 -3.12 -5.77 -38.25
N LEU A 483 -4.19 -5.26 -37.63
CA LEU A 483 -4.61 -5.74 -36.31
C LEU A 483 -4.97 -7.23 -36.41
N SER A 484 -4.52 -8.06 -35.47
CA SER A 484 -4.64 -9.52 -35.55
C SER A 484 -4.85 -10.20 -34.19
N LEU A 485 -5.25 -11.47 -34.21
CA LEU A 485 -5.27 -12.36 -33.04
C LEU A 485 -4.02 -13.24 -33.05
N SER A 486 -3.31 -13.28 -31.91
CA SER A 486 -2.07 -14.06 -31.76
C SER A 486 -2.25 -15.51 -32.21
N ARG A 487 -1.37 -15.97 -33.11
CA ARG A 487 -1.34 -17.32 -33.71
C ARG A 487 -2.68 -17.75 -34.36
N GLY A 488 -3.62 -16.83 -34.58
CA GLY A 488 -4.99 -17.11 -35.06
C GLY A 488 -5.90 -17.81 -34.05
N SER A 489 -5.55 -17.80 -32.76
CA SER A 489 -6.34 -18.44 -31.69
C SER A 489 -7.61 -17.63 -31.34
N THR A 490 -8.59 -18.29 -30.71
CA THR A 490 -9.91 -17.74 -30.33
C THR A 490 -10.33 -18.15 -28.91
N VAL A 491 -9.34 -18.43 -28.05
CA VAL A 491 -9.53 -18.77 -26.64
C VAL A 491 -9.61 -17.50 -25.81
N ASP A 492 -10.42 -17.47 -24.75
CA ASP A 492 -10.47 -16.32 -23.84
C ASP A 492 -9.07 -16.05 -23.24
N GLY A 493 -8.63 -14.79 -23.29
CA GLY A 493 -7.28 -14.36 -22.93
C GLY A 493 -6.26 -14.34 -24.09
N VAL A 494 -6.63 -14.72 -25.32
CA VAL A 494 -5.69 -14.61 -26.46
C VAL A 494 -5.37 -13.15 -26.76
N ARG A 495 -4.08 -12.86 -26.97
CA ARG A 495 -3.57 -11.51 -27.25
C ARG A 495 -4.00 -10.94 -28.60
N VAL A 496 -4.22 -9.63 -28.64
CA VAL A 496 -4.35 -8.84 -29.87
C VAL A 496 -2.98 -8.24 -30.24
N THR A 497 -2.59 -8.37 -31.50
CA THR A 497 -1.27 -8.00 -32.04
C THR A 497 -1.38 -7.12 -33.29
N ALA A 498 -0.25 -6.55 -33.74
CA ALA A 498 -0.14 -5.94 -35.07
C ALA A 498 0.77 -6.78 -35.98
N ASP A 499 0.17 -7.78 -36.61
CA ASP A 499 0.85 -8.70 -37.52
C ASP A 499 1.00 -8.10 -38.91
N LYS A 500 1.88 -8.68 -39.73
CA LYS A 500 1.98 -8.28 -41.15
C LYS A 500 0.70 -8.68 -41.89
N CYS A 501 0.11 -7.75 -42.64
CA CYS A 501 -1.08 -8.04 -43.44
C CYS A 501 -0.84 -9.15 -44.46
N GLU A 502 -1.72 -10.16 -44.47
CA GLU A 502 -1.65 -11.28 -45.42
C GLU A 502 -2.16 -10.91 -46.83
N GLU A 503 -1.67 -11.63 -47.85
CA GLU A 503 -2.08 -11.43 -49.26
C GLU A 503 -3.52 -11.90 -49.52
N GLU A 504 -3.95 -12.96 -48.82
CA GLU A 504 -5.36 -13.38 -48.77
C GLU A 504 -6.05 -12.77 -47.53
N VAL A 505 -7.38 -12.59 -47.59
CA VAL A 505 -8.15 -12.03 -46.47
C VAL A 505 -8.54 -13.17 -45.53
N VAL A 506 -7.98 -13.14 -44.32
CA VAL A 506 -8.06 -14.20 -43.32
C VAL A 506 -8.78 -13.74 -42.06
N ALA A 507 -9.59 -14.62 -41.45
CA ALA A 507 -10.56 -14.23 -40.42
C ALA A 507 -9.92 -13.63 -39.15
N HIS A 508 -8.69 -14.03 -38.79
CA HIS A 508 -7.94 -13.49 -37.64
C HIS A 508 -7.37 -12.09 -37.87
N GLN A 509 -7.42 -11.55 -39.09
CA GLN A 509 -7.10 -10.15 -39.41
C GLN A 509 -8.35 -9.31 -39.73
N GLN A 510 -9.55 -9.87 -39.55
CA GLN A 510 -10.83 -9.20 -39.83
C GLN A 510 -11.60 -8.87 -38.56
N TRP A 511 -12.15 -7.66 -38.52
CA TRP A 511 -12.74 -7.05 -37.33
C TRP A 511 -14.05 -6.35 -37.66
N ALA A 512 -15.00 -6.40 -36.73
CA ALA A 512 -16.24 -5.65 -36.81
C ALA A 512 -16.55 -4.95 -35.49
N PHE A 513 -16.90 -3.67 -35.58
CA PHE A 513 -17.49 -2.92 -34.48
C PHE A 513 -18.99 -3.24 -34.46
N ASN A 514 -19.49 -3.71 -33.32
CA ASN A 514 -20.92 -3.87 -33.10
C ASN A 514 -21.54 -2.51 -32.76
N ALA A 515 -22.64 -2.17 -33.42
CA ALA A 515 -23.31 -0.89 -33.30
C ALA A 515 -24.32 -0.82 -32.13
N GLU A 516 -24.56 -1.94 -31.44
CA GLU A 516 -25.49 -2.00 -30.29
C GLU A 516 -24.77 -1.92 -28.92
N ASP A 517 -23.56 -2.45 -28.80
CA ASP A 517 -22.76 -2.48 -27.55
C ASP A 517 -21.40 -1.75 -27.63
N GLY A 518 -21.00 -1.25 -28.82
CA GLY A 518 -19.71 -0.56 -29.01
C GLY A 518 -18.48 -1.47 -28.96
N THR A 519 -18.65 -2.80 -28.91
CA THR A 519 -17.53 -3.75 -28.84
C THR A 519 -16.89 -3.99 -30.20
N MET A 520 -15.56 -4.19 -30.23
CA MET A 520 -14.90 -4.72 -31.42
C MET A 520 -14.73 -6.24 -31.29
N ARG A 521 -15.23 -6.97 -32.29
CA ARG A 521 -15.23 -8.44 -32.31
C ARG A 521 -14.48 -8.96 -33.54
N SER A 522 -13.65 -9.99 -33.35
CA SER A 522 -12.95 -10.64 -34.47
C SER A 522 -13.90 -11.52 -35.28
N ARG A 523 -13.73 -11.55 -36.61
CA ARG A 523 -14.48 -12.49 -37.48
C ARG A 523 -14.02 -13.94 -37.31
N ALA A 524 -12.90 -14.21 -36.64
CA ALA A 524 -12.45 -15.57 -36.34
C ALA A 524 -13.21 -16.22 -35.16
N SER A 525 -13.68 -15.42 -34.20
CA SER A 525 -14.31 -15.96 -32.99
C SER A 525 -15.61 -16.71 -33.29
N THR A 526 -15.85 -17.78 -32.52
CA THR A 526 -17.06 -18.62 -32.58
C THR A 526 -17.87 -18.60 -31.29
N SER A 527 -17.33 -17.97 -30.25
CA SER A 527 -17.96 -17.63 -28.97
C SER A 527 -18.41 -16.16 -29.00
N GLU A 528 -19.16 -15.72 -27.99
CA GLU A 528 -19.48 -14.30 -27.81
C GLU A 528 -18.28 -13.58 -27.18
N GLN A 529 -17.28 -13.25 -28.02
CA GLN A 529 -16.02 -12.63 -27.59
C GLN A 529 -15.76 -11.25 -28.19
N CYS A 530 -15.10 -10.42 -27.40
CA CYS A 530 -14.86 -9.00 -27.59
C CYS A 530 -13.40 -8.66 -27.23
N VAL A 531 -12.82 -7.65 -27.87
CA VAL A 531 -11.48 -7.16 -27.52
C VAL A 531 -11.52 -6.43 -26.19
N THR A 532 -10.74 -6.90 -25.21
CA THR A 532 -10.45 -6.16 -23.98
C THR A 532 -9.26 -5.24 -24.20
N THR A 533 -9.28 -4.07 -23.57
CA THR A 533 -8.15 -3.12 -23.51
C THR A 533 -7.76 -2.89 -22.05
N GLY A 534 -7.63 -3.98 -21.30
CA GLY A 534 -7.45 -4.00 -19.85
C GLY A 534 -7.84 -5.36 -19.27
N TYR A 535 -7.52 -5.55 -17.99
CA TYR A 535 -7.82 -6.76 -17.22
C TYR A 535 -9.18 -6.64 -16.49
N SER A 536 -9.52 -7.65 -15.67
CA SER A 536 -10.73 -7.62 -14.84
C SER A 536 -10.43 -7.14 -13.42
N PHE A 537 -11.05 -6.04 -13.00
CA PHE A 537 -10.73 -5.37 -11.75
C PHE A 537 -11.17 -6.11 -10.47
N VAL A 538 -11.91 -7.22 -10.60
CA VAL A 538 -11.95 -8.28 -9.57
C VAL A 538 -11.31 -9.51 -10.19
N GLN A 539 -10.35 -10.10 -9.47
CA GLN A 539 -9.80 -11.40 -9.81
C GLN A 539 -10.23 -12.45 -8.80
N ALA A 540 -10.41 -13.69 -9.25
CA ALA A 540 -10.80 -14.77 -8.36
C ALA A 540 -10.29 -16.13 -8.85
N ALA A 541 -10.02 -17.02 -7.89
CA ALA A 541 -9.65 -18.40 -8.14
C ALA A 541 -10.36 -19.30 -7.12
N ALA A 542 -11.02 -20.36 -7.63
CA ALA A 542 -11.74 -21.33 -6.81
C ALA A 542 -10.97 -22.64 -6.73
N PHE A 543 -11.10 -23.34 -5.60
CA PHE A 543 -10.39 -24.58 -5.31
C PHE A 543 -11.27 -25.57 -4.53
N VAL A 544 -10.99 -26.86 -4.69
CA VAL A 544 -11.52 -27.93 -3.81
C VAL A 544 -10.34 -28.59 -3.11
N THR A 545 -10.35 -28.63 -1.78
CA THR A 545 -9.26 -29.20 -0.97
C THR A 545 -9.34 -30.74 -0.89
N PRO A 546 -8.26 -31.44 -0.47
CA PRO A 546 -8.29 -32.89 -0.24
C PRO A 546 -9.34 -33.35 0.80
N GLU A 547 -9.79 -32.45 1.68
CA GLU A 547 -10.84 -32.72 2.66
C GLU A 547 -12.26 -32.51 2.09
N ASN A 548 -12.39 -32.19 0.79
CA ASN A 548 -13.64 -31.79 0.10
C ASN A 548 -14.27 -30.49 0.61
N ARG A 549 -13.46 -29.61 1.23
CA ARG A 549 -13.88 -28.22 1.47
C ARG A 549 -13.75 -27.43 0.17
N ASN A 550 -14.69 -26.53 -0.08
CA ASN A 550 -14.62 -25.60 -1.20
C ASN A 550 -14.00 -24.30 -0.69
N VAL A 551 -13.14 -23.71 -1.52
CA VAL A 551 -12.42 -22.47 -1.21
C VAL A 551 -12.55 -21.54 -2.42
N LEU A 552 -12.83 -20.27 -2.18
CA LEU A 552 -12.77 -19.23 -3.20
C LEU A 552 -11.94 -18.09 -2.64
N VAL A 553 -10.83 -17.76 -3.31
CA VAL A 553 -10.11 -16.51 -3.05
C VAL A 553 -10.59 -15.48 -4.07
N VAL A 554 -10.91 -14.30 -3.60
CA VAL A 554 -11.27 -13.13 -4.42
C VAL A 554 -10.35 -11.99 -4.03
N LEU A 555 -9.83 -11.27 -5.02
CA LEU A 555 -9.08 -10.04 -4.90
C LEU A 555 -9.85 -8.94 -5.65
N ASN A 556 -9.79 -7.73 -5.13
CA ASN A 556 -10.41 -6.56 -5.73
C ASN A 556 -9.38 -5.45 -5.89
N GLU A 557 -9.23 -4.99 -7.14
CA GLU A 557 -8.15 -4.14 -7.65
C GLU A 557 -8.68 -2.82 -8.25
N ASN A 558 -10.01 -2.71 -8.34
CA ASN A 558 -10.72 -1.44 -8.40
C ASN A 558 -10.53 -0.68 -7.09
N THR A 559 -10.78 0.62 -7.15
CA THR A 559 -10.84 1.54 -6.01
C THR A 559 -12.06 1.46 -5.12
N GLU A 560 -12.90 0.44 -5.27
CA GLU A 560 -14.26 0.46 -4.74
C GLU A 560 -14.73 -0.92 -4.24
N PRO A 561 -15.87 -1.03 -3.54
CA PRO A 561 -16.50 -2.30 -3.24
C PRO A 561 -17.04 -3.03 -4.48
N ALA A 562 -16.76 -4.33 -4.62
CA ALA A 562 -17.55 -5.21 -5.49
C ALA A 562 -18.63 -5.91 -4.66
N GLU A 563 -19.92 -5.66 -4.89
CA GLU A 563 -20.94 -6.67 -4.57
C GLU A 563 -21.07 -7.69 -5.71
N PHE A 564 -21.28 -8.93 -5.33
CA PHE A 564 -21.54 -10.04 -6.25
C PHE A 564 -22.22 -11.18 -5.51
N GLN A 565 -22.80 -12.11 -6.27
CA GLN A 565 -23.16 -13.41 -5.73
C GLN A 565 -22.05 -14.42 -6.00
N VAL A 566 -21.54 -15.10 -4.97
CA VAL A 566 -20.90 -16.40 -5.18
C VAL A 566 -21.99 -17.40 -5.49
N GLN A 567 -21.89 -18.10 -6.61
CA GLN A 567 -22.90 -19.07 -7.03
C GLN A 567 -22.33 -20.47 -7.19
N VAL A 568 -22.96 -21.45 -6.55
CA VAL A 568 -22.57 -22.87 -6.57
C VAL A 568 -23.82 -23.70 -6.83
N GLY A 569 -24.04 -24.08 -8.10
CA GLY A 569 -25.26 -24.80 -8.52
C GLY A 569 -26.54 -24.01 -8.25
N ASP A 570 -27.38 -24.51 -7.34
CA ASP A 570 -28.63 -23.87 -6.88
C ASP A 570 -28.47 -22.98 -5.64
N ALA A 571 -27.27 -22.93 -5.05
CA ALA A 571 -26.97 -22.11 -3.88
C ALA A 571 -26.33 -20.78 -4.30
N VAL A 572 -26.80 -19.69 -3.68
CA VAL A 572 -26.21 -18.35 -3.83
C VAL A 572 -25.79 -17.79 -2.46
N LEU A 573 -24.69 -17.05 -2.44
CA LEU A 573 -24.23 -16.25 -1.32
C LEU A 573 -23.97 -14.83 -1.82
N ALA A 574 -24.86 -13.91 -1.48
CA ALA A 574 -24.60 -12.48 -1.68
C ALA A 574 -23.50 -12.03 -0.72
N THR A 575 -22.53 -11.27 -1.24
CA THR A 575 -21.39 -10.76 -0.49
C THR A 575 -20.83 -9.52 -1.18
N SER A 576 -20.16 -8.66 -0.42
CA SER A 576 -19.27 -7.63 -0.94
C SER A 576 -17.81 -7.97 -0.68
N ILE A 577 -16.88 -7.43 -1.45
CA ILE A 577 -15.46 -7.31 -1.12
C ILE A 577 -15.05 -5.84 -1.25
N SER A 578 -14.45 -5.28 -0.20
CA SER A 578 -13.99 -3.88 -0.17
C SER A 578 -12.84 -3.64 -1.17
N GLN A 579 -12.56 -2.38 -1.52
CA GLN A 579 -11.46 -2.07 -2.45
C GLN A 579 -10.09 -2.50 -1.95
N GLY A 580 -9.20 -2.80 -2.89
CA GLY A 580 -7.84 -3.24 -2.63
C GLY A 580 -7.73 -4.52 -1.78
N ALA A 581 -8.85 -5.20 -1.49
CA ALA A 581 -8.89 -6.24 -0.47
C ALA A 581 -8.90 -7.64 -1.08
N ILE A 582 -8.23 -8.57 -0.40
CA ILE A 582 -8.33 -10.01 -0.64
C ILE A 582 -9.29 -10.66 0.37
N ARG A 583 -10.03 -11.69 -0.04
CA ARG A 583 -10.88 -12.47 0.86
C ARG A 583 -10.95 -13.93 0.44
N THR A 584 -10.83 -14.82 1.42
CA THR A 584 -11.00 -16.26 1.23
C THR A 584 -12.31 -16.74 1.86
N TYR A 585 -13.21 -17.24 1.03
CA TYR A 585 -14.45 -17.91 1.43
C TYR A 585 -14.19 -19.41 1.54
N ILE A 586 -14.71 -20.06 2.59
CA ILE A 586 -14.52 -21.50 2.83
C ILE A 586 -15.88 -22.11 3.21
N TRP A 587 -16.30 -23.17 2.54
CA TRP A 587 -17.56 -23.84 2.86
C TRP A 587 -17.59 -25.34 2.54
N GLU A 588 -18.34 -26.07 3.36
CA GLU A 588 -18.79 -27.42 3.08
C GLU A 588 -20.24 -27.34 2.57
N LEU A 589 -20.60 -28.16 1.58
CA LEU A 589 -21.98 -28.27 1.11
C LEU A 589 -22.76 -29.18 2.06
N PRO A 590 -23.89 -28.74 2.67
CA PRO A 590 -24.63 -29.59 3.61
C PRO A 590 -25.21 -30.83 2.92
N GLU A 591 -24.87 -32.03 3.40
CA GLU A 591 -25.25 -33.30 2.77
C GLU A 591 -26.77 -33.56 2.71
N ASP A 592 -27.52 -33.14 3.74
CA ASP A 592 -28.96 -33.48 3.89
C ASP A 592 -29.90 -32.32 3.52
N ALA A 593 -30.35 -32.29 2.26
CA ALA A 593 -31.41 -31.40 1.78
C ALA A 593 -32.72 -32.15 1.50
N SER A 594 -33.41 -32.63 2.55
CA SER A 594 -34.68 -33.36 2.36
C SER A 594 -35.82 -33.09 3.40
N VAL A 595 -36.93 -32.54 2.86
CA VAL A 595 -38.35 -32.85 3.21
C VAL A 595 -38.91 -32.48 4.62
N SER A 596 -39.34 -31.21 4.73
CA SER A 596 -40.70 -30.82 5.21
C SER A 596 -41.02 -30.89 6.75
N PRO A 597 -42.26 -30.63 7.27
CA PRO A 597 -42.47 -29.47 8.17
C PRO A 597 -43.22 -29.72 9.51
N VAL A 598 -42.93 -28.95 10.57
CA VAL A 598 -43.64 -29.02 11.87
C VAL A 598 -43.82 -27.64 12.53
N GLU A 599 -44.94 -27.44 13.25
CA GLU A 599 -45.32 -26.20 13.95
C GLU A 599 -44.67 -25.99 15.33
N THR A 600 -44.46 -24.71 15.69
CA THR A 600 -44.46 -24.07 17.02
C THR A 600 -44.20 -24.87 18.31
N ARG A 601 -43.30 -24.33 19.16
CA ARG A 601 -43.63 -24.08 20.59
C ARG A 601 -42.74 -23.03 21.27
N GLU A 602 -43.27 -22.43 22.33
CA GLU A 602 -42.68 -21.32 23.09
C GLU A 602 -41.65 -21.78 24.14
N SER A 603 -40.61 -20.97 24.37
CA SER A 603 -39.99 -20.80 25.70
C SER A 603 -39.19 -19.49 25.76
N SER A 604 -39.36 -18.68 26.81
CA SER A 604 -38.77 -17.34 26.95
C SER A 604 -37.74 -17.22 28.08
N PRO A 605 -36.64 -16.49 27.86
CA PRO A 605 -35.84 -15.85 28.92
C PRO A 605 -36.24 -14.37 29.16
N LYS A 606 -35.52 -13.68 30.07
CA LYS A 606 -35.88 -12.36 30.60
C LYS A 606 -35.17 -11.19 29.89
N PRO A 607 -35.74 -9.97 29.92
CA PRO A 607 -35.08 -8.77 29.38
C PRO A 607 -33.96 -8.25 30.30
N LEU A 608 -32.92 -7.69 29.68
CA LEU A 608 -32.02 -6.71 30.27
C LEU A 608 -32.66 -5.31 30.22
N LYS A 609 -32.22 -4.40 31.09
CA LYS A 609 -32.71 -3.01 31.11
C LYS A 609 -31.74 -2.10 30.36
N VAL A 610 -32.26 -1.38 29.37
CA VAL A 610 -31.69 -0.08 28.95
C VAL A 610 -32.16 0.98 29.95
N THR A 611 -31.34 2.00 30.20
CA THR A 611 -31.66 3.13 31.09
C THR A 611 -31.62 4.42 30.28
N VAL A 612 -32.72 5.17 30.24
CA VAL A 612 -32.83 6.41 29.46
C VAL A 612 -32.26 7.59 30.26
N PRO A 613 -31.51 8.54 29.64
CA PRO A 613 -31.00 9.72 30.32
C PRO A 613 -32.09 10.63 30.92
N THR A 614 -31.73 11.36 31.98
CA THR A 614 -32.62 12.33 32.65
C THR A 614 -32.27 13.77 32.25
N LEU A 615 -33.30 14.57 31.92
CA LEU A 615 -33.23 15.92 31.34
C LEU A 615 -32.68 17.05 32.26
N GLU A 616 -31.70 16.76 33.12
CA GLU A 616 -31.03 17.77 33.98
C GLU A 616 -29.54 17.95 33.65
N THR A 617 -28.96 17.18 32.72
CA THR A 617 -27.59 17.41 32.24
C THR A 617 -27.45 18.72 31.46
N LEU A 618 -26.33 19.41 31.68
CA LEU A 618 -26.00 20.68 31.01
C LEU A 618 -25.04 20.40 29.84
N VAL A 619 -25.32 21.02 28.70
CA VAL A 619 -24.36 21.12 27.59
C VAL A 619 -23.54 22.40 27.80
N THR A 620 -22.23 22.29 27.71
CA THR A 620 -21.32 23.44 27.61
C THR A 620 -20.75 23.54 26.21
N CYS A 621 -20.35 24.73 25.79
CA CYS A 621 -19.76 24.95 24.47
C CYS A 621 -18.77 26.11 24.50
N VAL A 622 -17.70 26.02 23.72
CA VAL A 622 -16.77 27.13 23.40
C VAL A 622 -16.72 27.38 21.89
N GLN A 623 -16.39 28.61 21.47
CA GLN A 623 -16.28 29.01 20.06
C GLN A 623 -15.00 29.81 19.78
N SER A 624 -14.36 29.56 18.64
CA SER A 624 -13.41 30.48 18.02
C SER A 624 -13.95 30.92 16.65
N SER A 625 -13.95 32.22 16.36
CA SER A 625 -14.60 32.81 15.19
C SER A 625 -13.98 34.14 14.74
N TYR A 626 -13.94 34.39 13.43
CA TYR A 626 -13.61 35.68 12.83
C TYR A 626 -14.80 36.24 12.05
N VAL A 627 -15.44 37.28 12.59
CA VAL A 627 -16.67 37.87 12.02
C VAL A 627 -16.56 39.39 12.08
N ASP A 628 -16.94 40.10 11.02
CA ASP A 628 -16.82 41.57 10.89
C ASP A 628 -15.42 42.11 11.28
N ASN A 629 -14.37 41.37 10.89
CA ASN A 629 -12.96 41.59 11.24
C ASN A 629 -12.63 41.55 12.74
N VAL A 630 -13.50 40.96 13.57
CA VAL A 630 -13.28 40.73 15.01
C VAL A 630 -12.92 39.27 15.26
N THR A 631 -11.67 39.03 15.65
CA THR A 631 -11.19 37.70 16.10
C THR A 631 -11.61 37.46 17.53
N THR A 632 -12.33 36.36 17.77
CA THR A 632 -12.76 35.92 19.11
C THR A 632 -12.36 34.47 19.30
N MET A 633 -11.78 34.13 20.46
CA MET A 633 -11.16 32.83 20.73
C MET A 633 -11.72 32.18 21.99
N MET A 634 -12.05 30.89 21.90
CA MET A 634 -12.53 30.05 23.00
C MET A 634 -13.69 30.64 23.82
N GLU A 635 -14.56 31.45 23.20
CA GLU A 635 -15.69 32.13 23.85
C GLU A 635 -16.71 31.13 24.38
N PRO A 636 -17.05 31.14 25.69
CA PRO A 636 -18.06 30.26 26.25
C PRO A 636 -19.48 30.61 25.78
N ILE A 637 -20.09 29.72 24.99
CA ILE A 637 -21.48 29.81 24.57
C ILE A 637 -22.37 29.26 25.70
N THR A 638 -23.35 30.04 26.14
CA THR A 638 -24.16 29.73 27.35
C THR A 638 -25.65 29.68 27.05
N GLY A 639 -26.40 28.97 27.90
CA GLY A 639 -27.86 28.84 27.79
C GLY A 639 -28.37 27.60 27.05
N LEU A 640 -27.47 26.85 26.41
CA LEU A 640 -27.74 25.55 25.78
C LEU A 640 -28.35 24.55 26.76
N LYS A 641 -29.42 23.85 26.35
CA LYS A 641 -30.16 22.86 27.16
C LYS A 641 -30.80 21.77 26.31
N TRP A 642 -30.71 20.54 26.78
CA TRP A 642 -31.46 19.41 26.24
C TRP A 642 -32.98 19.59 26.34
N THR A 643 -33.68 19.10 25.33
CA THR A 643 -35.14 18.94 25.28
C THR A 643 -35.50 17.47 24.98
N HIS A 644 -36.70 17.02 25.32
CA HIS A 644 -37.16 15.64 25.04
C HIS A 644 -38.07 15.60 23.80
N GLY A 645 -37.76 14.71 22.86
CA GLY A 645 -38.63 14.36 21.74
C GLY A 645 -37.94 13.42 20.75
N GLU A 646 -38.75 12.73 19.94
CA GLU A 646 -38.36 12.45 18.55
C GLU A 646 -38.61 13.75 17.79
N THR A 647 -37.58 14.32 17.16
CA THR A 647 -37.64 15.62 16.49
C THR A 647 -37.46 15.45 14.97
N ASP A 648 -38.48 15.84 14.20
CA ASP A 648 -38.43 15.87 12.72
C ASP A 648 -37.57 17.06 12.20
N ALA A 649 -36.44 17.34 12.84
CA ALA A 649 -35.58 18.48 12.54
C ALA A 649 -34.83 18.24 11.22
N ALA A 650 -35.05 19.10 10.22
CA ALA A 650 -34.39 19.00 8.91
C ALA A 650 -32.94 19.51 8.89
N SER A 651 -32.41 19.97 10.03
CA SER A 651 -31.02 20.37 10.18
C SER A 651 -30.53 19.94 11.56
N PHE A 652 -29.55 19.04 11.63
CA PHE A 652 -29.14 18.40 12.88
C PHE A 652 -27.68 17.94 12.91
N ILE A 653 -27.21 17.47 14.07
CA ILE A 653 -26.03 16.60 14.20
C ILE A 653 -26.37 15.54 15.25
N THR A 654 -26.44 14.26 14.88
CA THR A 654 -26.65 13.14 15.80
C THR A 654 -25.30 12.57 16.28
N VAL A 655 -25.22 12.19 17.56
CA VAL A 655 -24.10 11.42 18.11
C VAL A 655 -24.60 10.07 18.64
N ASP A 656 -24.01 9.00 18.13
CA ASP A 656 -24.14 7.64 18.67
C ASP A 656 -22.85 7.29 19.42
N VAL A 657 -23.00 6.96 20.72
CA VAL A 657 -21.91 6.66 21.65
C VAL A 657 -21.64 5.15 21.80
N ASP A 658 -22.54 4.30 21.29
CA ASP A 658 -22.40 2.84 21.36
C ASP A 658 -21.50 2.33 20.22
N THR A 659 -21.46 3.02 19.08
CA THR A 659 -20.50 2.75 17.98
C THR A 659 -19.17 3.50 18.21
N GLN A 660 -18.08 2.77 18.41
CA GLN A 660 -16.75 3.31 18.76
C GLN A 660 -15.67 2.94 17.74
N PHE A 661 -14.66 3.81 17.64
CA PHE A 661 -13.55 3.73 16.67
C PHE A 661 -12.19 3.82 17.42
N GLN A 662 -11.20 4.53 16.86
CA GLN A 662 -9.84 4.61 17.39
C GLN A 662 -9.75 5.33 18.76
N GLU A 663 -8.66 5.09 19.47
CA GLU A 663 -8.32 5.75 20.73
C GLU A 663 -7.30 6.87 20.50
N ILE A 664 -7.53 8.04 21.08
CA ILE A 664 -6.72 9.24 20.87
C ILE A 664 -5.53 9.22 21.84
N MET A 665 -4.33 9.28 21.29
CA MET A 665 -3.04 9.20 21.98
C MET A 665 -2.51 10.55 22.45
N GLY A 666 -2.97 11.66 21.88
CA GLY A 666 -2.62 13.02 22.29
C GLY A 666 -2.37 14.00 21.15
N PHE A 667 -1.90 15.19 21.51
CA PHE A 667 -1.56 16.29 20.60
C PHE A 667 -0.25 16.95 21.03
N GLY A 668 0.51 17.57 20.14
CA GLY A 668 1.84 18.11 20.49
C GLY A 668 2.40 19.17 19.57
N GLY A 669 3.70 19.44 19.73
CA GLY A 669 4.50 20.25 18.80
C GLY A 669 6.01 19.97 18.90
N ALA A 670 6.81 20.48 17.98
CA ALA A 670 8.26 20.23 17.90
C ALA A 670 9.12 21.20 18.75
N PHE A 671 10.03 20.61 19.52
CA PHE A 671 11.14 21.28 20.20
C PHE A 671 12.34 21.39 19.26
N THR A 672 12.26 22.29 18.27
CA THR A 672 13.42 22.64 17.43
C THR A 672 14.40 23.54 18.17
N GLU A 673 15.63 23.66 17.66
CA GLU A 673 16.61 24.58 18.24
C GLU A 673 16.16 26.04 18.09
N ALA A 674 15.54 26.40 16.96
CA ALA A 674 14.87 27.68 16.76
C ALA A 674 13.86 27.99 17.87
N ALA A 675 13.00 27.04 18.24
CA ALA A 675 12.03 27.20 19.31
C ALA A 675 12.68 27.30 20.70
N ALA A 676 13.71 26.49 20.97
CA ALA A 676 14.45 26.53 22.22
C ALA A 676 15.22 27.85 22.42
N LEU A 677 15.80 28.41 21.35
CA LEU A 677 16.45 29.72 21.33
C LEU A 677 15.45 30.85 21.61
N GLN A 678 14.26 30.82 20.99
CA GLN A 678 13.20 31.80 21.25
C GLN A 678 12.71 31.70 22.69
N PHE A 679 12.51 30.49 23.19
CA PHE A 679 12.08 30.25 24.56
C PHE A 679 13.13 30.76 25.56
N GLN A 680 14.43 30.59 25.28
CA GLN A 680 15.50 31.11 26.13
C GLN A 680 15.54 32.65 26.19
N LYS A 681 15.21 33.36 25.10
CA LYS A 681 15.15 34.83 25.04
C LYS A 681 14.06 35.42 25.97
N LEU A 682 12.90 34.77 26.07
CA LEU A 682 11.75 35.29 26.81
C LEU A 682 12.05 35.52 28.31
N PRO A 683 11.46 36.56 28.95
CA PRO A 683 11.44 36.71 30.40
C PRO A 683 10.93 35.46 31.13
N LYS A 684 11.37 35.23 32.37
CA LYS A 684 11.05 33.97 33.09
C LYS A 684 9.56 33.78 33.32
N ASP A 685 8.83 34.85 33.59
CA ASP A 685 7.36 34.89 33.69
C ASP A 685 6.69 34.58 32.34
N LYS A 686 7.22 35.09 31.22
CA LYS A 686 6.74 34.76 29.87
C LYS A 686 7.04 33.32 29.46
N GLN A 687 8.16 32.76 29.91
CA GLN A 687 8.45 31.33 29.76
C GLN A 687 7.47 30.45 30.56
N GLU A 688 7.09 30.85 31.79
CA GLU A 688 6.02 30.17 32.53
C GLU A 688 4.65 30.33 31.85
N GLU A 689 4.41 31.45 31.15
CA GLU A 689 3.19 31.65 30.35
C GLU A 689 3.17 30.69 29.14
N VAL A 690 4.23 30.59 28.34
CA VAL A 690 4.34 29.62 27.22
C VAL A 690 4.20 28.18 27.70
N LEU A 691 4.87 27.78 28.79
CA LEU A 691 4.70 26.45 29.37
C LEU A 691 3.27 26.19 29.87
N THR A 692 2.60 27.23 30.35
CA THR A 692 1.19 27.15 30.77
C THR A 692 0.25 27.06 29.57
N LEU A 693 0.56 27.72 28.46
CA LEU A 693 -0.22 27.67 27.22
C LEU A 693 -0.14 26.28 26.58
N TYR A 694 1.04 25.69 26.40
CA TYR A 694 1.12 24.36 25.80
C TYR A 694 0.74 23.23 26.76
N PHE A 695 1.30 23.19 27.98
CA PHE A 695 1.34 21.96 28.78
C PHE A 695 0.44 21.94 30.04
N ASP A 696 -0.25 23.03 30.39
CA ASP A 696 -1.21 23.02 31.53
C ASP A 696 -2.55 22.39 31.12
N GLN A 697 -2.87 21.21 31.67
CA GLN A 697 -4.11 20.47 31.40
C GLN A 697 -5.41 21.27 31.62
N GLN A 698 -5.39 22.33 32.45
CA GLN A 698 -6.57 23.12 32.79
C GLN A 698 -6.59 24.47 32.08
N LYS A 699 -5.44 25.14 31.95
CA LYS A 699 -5.33 26.50 31.39
C LYS A 699 -4.91 26.51 29.93
N GLY A 700 -4.03 25.59 29.54
CA GLY A 700 -3.44 25.49 28.22
C GLY A 700 -4.17 24.54 27.27
N SER A 701 -3.45 24.09 26.27
CA SER A 701 -3.83 23.11 25.25
C SER A 701 -3.48 21.67 25.62
N ALA A 702 -3.00 21.42 26.85
CA ALA A 702 -2.78 20.07 27.40
C ALA A 702 -1.89 19.15 26.53
N TYR A 703 -0.90 19.71 25.83
CA TYR A 703 -0.01 18.95 24.93
C TYR A 703 0.63 17.75 25.62
N THR A 704 0.67 16.64 24.90
CA THR A 704 1.02 15.28 25.33
C THR A 704 1.97 14.57 24.36
N PHE A 705 2.31 15.19 23.22
CA PHE A 705 3.43 14.79 22.36
C PHE A 705 4.49 15.91 22.25
N GLY A 706 5.73 15.55 21.91
CA GLY A 706 6.77 16.50 21.54
C GLY A 706 7.85 15.92 20.63
N ARG A 707 7.97 16.44 19.40
CA ARG A 707 9.02 16.04 18.43
C ARG A 707 10.35 16.73 18.73
N VAL A 708 11.49 16.08 18.50
CA VAL A 708 12.84 16.61 18.81
C VAL A 708 13.82 16.29 17.69
N PRO A 709 14.56 17.26 17.12
CA PRO A 709 15.63 16.95 16.16
C PRO A 709 16.77 16.13 16.78
N MET A 710 17.28 15.15 16.05
CA MET A 710 18.54 14.47 16.35
C MET A 710 19.67 15.06 15.49
N GLY A 711 20.33 16.09 16.03
CA GLY A 711 21.27 16.94 15.28
C GLY A 711 20.57 18.15 14.67
N SER A 712 21.24 18.85 13.76
CA SER A 712 20.64 20.03 13.10
C SER A 712 19.47 19.69 12.16
N SER A 713 18.56 20.65 12.07
CA SER A 713 17.55 20.77 11.02
C SER A 713 17.75 22.10 10.27
N ASP A 714 16.87 22.40 9.31
CA ASP A 714 16.76 23.75 8.73
C ASP A 714 16.45 24.81 9.82
N PHE A 715 15.57 24.48 10.77
CA PHE A 715 15.29 25.23 12.01
C PHE A 715 16.39 25.14 13.10
N SER A 716 17.65 25.06 12.68
CA SER A 716 18.85 25.34 13.49
C SER A 716 19.59 26.61 12.97
N PRO A 717 20.48 27.24 13.77
CA PRO A 717 21.28 28.39 13.31
C PRO A 717 22.41 28.04 12.34
N ALA A 718 22.80 26.77 12.26
CA ALA A 718 23.78 26.19 11.34
C ALA A 718 23.72 24.65 11.42
N SER A 719 24.30 23.95 10.44
CA SER A 719 24.45 22.49 10.50
C SER A 719 25.46 22.02 11.56
N TYR A 720 25.11 20.96 12.28
CA TYR A 720 26.01 20.25 13.21
C TYR A 720 25.57 18.78 13.41
N SER A 721 26.54 17.93 13.75
CA SER A 721 26.28 16.57 14.23
C SER A 721 26.98 16.32 15.58
N PHE A 722 26.76 15.15 16.16
CA PHE A 722 27.47 14.70 17.36
C PHE A 722 28.73 13.89 17.07
N ASP A 723 29.04 13.57 15.80
CA ASP A 723 30.31 12.94 15.41
C ASP A 723 30.75 13.34 13.99
N ASP A 724 31.52 14.43 13.90
CA ASP A 724 32.07 14.96 12.65
C ASP A 724 33.47 14.41 12.29
N GLU A 725 34.05 13.48 13.08
CA GLU A 725 35.38 12.93 12.80
C GLU A 725 35.35 11.91 11.65
N LEU A 726 36.26 12.05 10.69
CA LEU A 726 36.12 11.36 9.39
C LEU A 726 36.35 9.85 9.51
N ASN A 727 35.30 9.08 9.20
CA ASN A 727 35.26 7.61 9.23
C ASN A 727 35.34 6.99 10.64
N ASP A 728 34.84 7.67 11.68
CA ASP A 728 34.71 7.09 13.02
C ASP A 728 33.56 6.07 13.11
N THR A 729 33.77 4.92 12.49
CA THR A 729 32.79 3.82 12.40
C THR A 729 32.49 3.14 13.75
N GLU A 730 33.33 3.36 14.78
CA GLU A 730 33.11 2.92 16.16
C GLU A 730 32.45 4.02 17.05
N LEU A 731 32.30 5.24 16.52
CA LEU A 731 31.80 6.44 17.21
C LEU A 731 32.59 6.74 18.50
N ILE A 732 33.92 6.70 18.42
CA ILE A 732 34.84 6.97 19.54
C ILE A 732 34.81 8.45 19.94
N HIS A 733 34.64 9.35 18.98
CA HIS A 733 34.63 10.81 19.18
C HIS A 733 33.22 11.39 19.42
N PHE A 734 32.16 10.61 19.16
CA PHE A 734 30.77 10.96 19.43
C PHE A 734 30.55 11.69 20.77
N ASP A 735 29.77 12.77 20.76
CA ASP A 735 29.47 13.53 21.95
C ASP A 735 28.47 12.84 22.89
N ASN A 736 28.99 11.94 23.73
CA ASN A 736 28.28 11.24 24.81
C ASN A 736 27.78 12.17 25.95
N GLU A 737 27.93 13.49 25.80
CA GLU A 737 27.34 14.54 26.66
C GLU A 737 26.35 15.45 25.88
N VAL A 738 26.13 15.27 24.57
CA VAL A 738 25.27 16.13 23.70
C VAL A 738 25.36 17.63 24.06
N LYS A 739 26.58 18.18 24.08
CA LYS A 739 26.85 19.48 24.72
C LYS A 739 26.10 20.65 24.09
N HIS A 740 25.82 20.59 22.79
CA HIS A 740 25.06 21.59 22.06
C HIS A 740 23.64 21.72 22.65
N ASP A 741 22.94 20.59 22.76
CA ASP A 741 21.55 20.52 23.20
C ASP A 741 21.37 20.85 24.69
N GLN A 742 22.43 20.68 25.49
CA GLN A 742 22.47 21.13 26.89
C GLN A 742 22.33 22.65 27.04
N GLU A 743 22.63 23.47 26.03
CA GLU A 743 22.52 24.94 26.14
C GLU A 743 21.06 25.45 26.02
N VAL A 744 20.25 24.83 25.16
CA VAL A 744 18.90 25.32 24.81
C VAL A 744 17.81 24.24 24.84
N LEU A 745 17.99 23.12 24.12
CA LEU A 745 16.96 22.10 23.90
C LEU A 745 16.60 21.37 25.19
N ILE A 746 17.57 20.72 25.83
CA ILE A 746 17.36 19.93 27.06
C ILE A 746 16.78 20.82 28.20
N PRO A 747 17.27 22.07 28.44
CA PRO A 747 16.65 22.98 29.41
C PRO A 747 15.19 23.38 29.11
N PHE A 748 14.77 23.41 27.84
CA PHE A 748 13.39 23.69 27.45
C PHE A 748 12.50 22.45 27.65
N ILE A 749 12.90 21.32 27.04
CA ILE A 749 12.19 20.03 27.10
C ILE A 749 11.92 19.62 28.55
N LYS A 750 12.92 19.71 29.44
CA LYS A 750 12.75 19.31 30.85
C LYS A 750 11.73 20.16 31.60
N ARG A 751 11.57 21.44 31.24
CA ARG A 751 10.52 22.29 31.84
C ARG A 751 9.12 22.03 31.26
N ALA A 752 9.03 21.48 30.05
CA ALA A 752 7.77 20.94 29.53
C ALA A 752 7.38 19.64 30.26
N VAL A 753 8.33 18.71 30.46
CA VAL A 753 8.12 17.47 31.24
C VAL A 753 7.79 17.75 32.72
N GLU A 754 8.43 18.76 33.35
CA GLU A 754 8.04 19.25 34.69
C GLU A 754 6.59 19.78 34.75
N ARG A 755 5.99 20.14 33.59
CA ARG A 755 4.65 20.71 33.46
C ARG A 755 3.60 19.67 33.07
N GLN A 756 3.99 18.72 32.21
CA GLN A 756 3.24 17.54 31.79
C GLN A 756 4.15 16.31 31.96
N PRO A 757 4.07 15.56 33.08
CA PRO A 757 4.91 14.39 33.32
C PRO A 757 4.70 13.26 32.31
N ASP A 758 3.50 13.16 31.73
CA ASP A 758 3.09 12.12 30.77
C ASP A 758 3.34 12.55 29.29
N LEU A 759 4.27 13.48 29.07
CA LEU A 759 4.62 14.02 27.75
C LEU A 759 5.43 13.00 26.93
N LYS A 760 4.81 12.47 25.86
CA LYS A 760 5.43 11.52 24.93
C LYS A 760 6.39 12.25 23.99
N LEU A 761 7.68 12.27 24.34
CA LEU A 761 8.72 12.82 23.48
C LEU A 761 9.10 11.82 22.40
N PHE A 762 9.35 12.27 21.17
CA PHE A 762 9.95 11.44 20.13
C PHE A 762 11.00 12.21 19.33
N LEU A 763 12.04 11.53 18.86
CA LEU A 763 13.12 12.15 18.07
C LEU A 763 12.97 11.85 16.57
N ALA A 764 13.57 12.70 15.73
CA ALA A 764 13.67 12.52 14.29
C ALA A 764 15.01 13.11 13.78
N PRO A 765 15.81 12.42 12.95
CA PRO A 765 16.98 13.01 12.31
C PRO A 765 16.66 13.54 10.90
N TRP A 766 17.25 14.67 10.53
CA TRP A 766 17.20 15.19 9.17
C TRP A 766 18.39 14.70 8.33
N SER A 767 19.58 14.58 8.91
CA SER A 767 20.75 14.08 8.20
C SER A 767 21.73 13.34 9.12
N PRO A 768 22.27 12.19 8.69
CA PRO A 768 23.53 11.67 9.19
C PRO A 768 24.68 12.70 9.05
N PRO A 769 25.77 12.56 9.84
CA PRO A 769 27.01 13.31 9.64
C PRO A 769 27.50 13.27 8.19
N ALA A 770 28.09 14.36 7.71
CA ALA A 770 28.49 14.53 6.31
C ALA A 770 29.34 13.37 5.74
N TRP A 771 30.20 12.77 6.57
CA TRP A 771 31.08 11.68 6.17
C TRP A 771 30.37 10.31 6.03
N MET A 772 29.17 10.16 6.58
CA MET A 772 28.33 8.96 6.44
C MET A 772 27.52 8.94 5.12
N LYS A 773 27.49 10.04 4.37
CA LYS A 773 26.62 10.19 3.18
C LYS A 773 27.36 9.88 1.87
N ARG A 774 26.61 9.38 0.88
CA ARG A 774 27.13 9.03 -0.45
C ARG A 774 27.54 10.28 -1.24
N SER A 775 28.47 10.14 -2.17
CA SER A 775 28.85 11.17 -3.15
C SER A 775 28.60 10.67 -4.57
N THR A 776 28.12 11.53 -5.47
CA THR A 776 27.82 11.16 -6.87
C THR A 776 28.50 12.12 -7.87
N MET A 777 28.34 11.91 -9.17
CA MET A 777 28.98 12.73 -10.21
C MET A 777 28.33 14.12 -10.31
N GLY A 778 28.74 15.01 -9.40
CA GLY A 778 28.22 16.38 -9.26
C GLY A 778 27.95 16.78 -7.81
N TYR A 779 27.75 15.80 -6.93
CA TYR A 779 27.43 16.01 -5.51
C TYR A 779 28.61 15.61 -4.61
N MET A 780 29.06 16.56 -3.78
CA MET A 780 29.98 16.30 -2.67
C MET A 780 29.16 16.02 -1.41
N ALA A 781 29.46 14.89 -0.75
CA ALA A 781 28.77 14.49 0.47
C ALA A 781 28.84 15.59 1.55
N SER A 782 27.67 16.01 2.04
CA SER A 782 27.50 17.00 3.10
C SER A 782 26.22 16.70 3.88
N MET A 783 25.98 17.32 5.03
CA MET A 783 24.68 17.19 5.70
C MET A 783 23.54 17.76 4.85
N LEU A 784 23.83 18.76 4.01
CA LEU A 784 22.88 19.37 3.08
C LEU A 784 22.67 18.53 1.81
N ASN A 785 21.43 18.52 1.31
CA ASN A 785 20.98 17.75 0.12
C ASN A 785 21.26 16.24 0.27
N SER A 786 20.91 15.45 -0.75
CA SER A 786 21.16 14.01 -0.74
C SER A 786 21.49 13.42 -2.11
N ALA A 787 22.15 12.26 -2.10
CA ALA A 787 22.28 11.43 -3.29
C ALA A 787 20.96 10.69 -3.56
N LYS A 788 20.59 10.56 -4.84
CA LYS A 788 19.44 9.78 -5.30
C LYS A 788 19.84 8.38 -5.79
N PRO A 789 19.00 7.34 -5.58
CA PRO A 789 17.77 7.37 -4.76
C PRO A 789 18.04 7.29 -3.25
N ILE A 790 19.29 7.04 -2.83
CA ILE A 790 19.68 6.79 -1.44
C ILE A 790 20.88 7.67 -1.05
N GLY A 791 20.78 8.39 0.07
CA GLY A 791 21.75 9.35 0.60
C GLY A 791 22.77 8.79 1.60
N LEU A 792 22.41 7.79 2.40
CA LEU A 792 23.29 7.14 3.39
C LEU A 792 24.19 6.08 2.71
N LYS A 793 25.44 5.92 3.13
CA LYS A 793 26.30 4.83 2.63
C LYS A 793 25.95 3.50 3.29
N ASP A 794 26.19 2.41 2.57
CA ASP A 794 25.87 1.06 3.03
C ASP A 794 26.85 0.55 4.09
N ASP A 795 28.12 0.97 4.00
CA ASP A 795 29.21 0.60 4.92
C ASP A 795 29.15 1.29 6.30
N VAL A 796 28.22 2.24 6.50
CA VAL A 796 28.06 2.98 7.77
C VAL A 796 26.66 2.86 8.38
N ARG A 797 25.74 2.06 7.81
CA ARG A 797 24.38 1.87 8.36
C ARG A 797 24.43 1.39 9.84
N ALA A 798 25.36 0.49 10.16
CA ALA A 798 25.65 0.03 11.53
C ALA A 798 26.05 1.16 12.48
N THR A 799 26.92 2.04 12.00
CA THR A 799 27.39 3.22 12.72
C THR A 799 26.24 4.22 12.93
N TRP A 800 25.39 4.43 11.92
CA TRP A 800 24.22 5.31 12.03
C TRP A 800 23.20 4.80 13.06
N ALA A 801 22.91 3.50 13.12
CA ALA A 801 22.08 2.93 14.18
C ALA A 801 22.72 3.05 15.58
N LEU A 802 24.05 2.84 15.68
CA LEU A 802 24.76 3.07 16.94
C LEU A 802 24.70 4.54 17.38
N TYR A 803 24.67 5.50 16.43
CA TYR A 803 24.50 6.93 16.69
C TYR A 803 23.14 7.22 17.36
N PHE A 804 22.03 6.63 16.86
CA PHE A 804 20.72 6.70 17.54
C PHE A 804 20.81 6.26 19.00
N SER A 805 21.33 5.05 19.25
CA SER A 805 21.41 4.52 20.62
C SER A 805 22.32 5.37 21.53
N LYS A 806 23.45 5.90 21.02
CA LYS A 806 24.30 6.82 21.79
C LYS A 806 23.59 8.15 22.09
N PHE A 807 22.85 8.71 21.14
CA PHE A 807 22.06 9.94 21.33
C PHE A 807 20.94 9.77 22.36
N ILE A 808 20.13 8.70 22.23
CA ILE A 808 19.08 8.33 23.20
C ILE A 808 19.68 8.14 24.60
N THR A 809 20.79 7.38 24.70
CA THR A 809 21.51 7.17 25.97
C THR A 809 21.97 8.48 26.59
N ALA A 810 22.49 9.42 25.79
CA ALA A 810 22.94 10.72 26.26
C ALA A 810 21.77 11.58 26.76
N TYR A 811 20.67 11.67 26.02
CA TYR A 811 19.45 12.37 26.45
C TYR A 811 18.89 11.79 27.77
N LYS A 812 18.80 10.47 27.86
CA LYS A 812 18.33 9.72 29.05
C LYS A 812 19.19 10.01 30.28
N LYS A 813 20.52 10.06 30.11
CA LYS A 813 21.49 10.47 31.14
C LYS A 813 21.30 11.92 31.60
N HIS A 814 20.85 12.83 30.74
CA HIS A 814 20.47 14.20 31.11
C HIS A 814 19.06 14.31 31.71
N GLY A 815 18.30 13.21 31.79
CA GLY A 815 16.95 13.16 32.34
C GLY A 815 15.89 13.68 31.36
N VAL A 816 16.06 13.35 30.08
CA VAL A 816 15.03 13.43 29.03
C VAL A 816 14.87 12.02 28.47
N GLU A 817 13.72 11.39 28.70
CA GLU A 817 13.43 10.06 28.17
C GLU A 817 12.50 10.21 26.96
N PHE A 818 12.78 9.46 25.90
CA PHE A 818 11.89 9.39 24.74
C PHE A 818 10.83 8.30 24.98
N TRP A 819 9.64 8.52 24.41
CA TRP A 819 8.60 7.51 24.23
C TRP A 819 8.75 6.78 22.89
N GLY A 820 9.29 7.45 21.86
CA GLY A 820 9.50 6.84 20.56
C GLY A 820 10.47 7.61 19.65
N LEU A 821 10.53 7.24 18.37
CA LEU A 821 11.33 7.95 17.36
C LEU A 821 10.82 7.75 15.93
N THR A 822 11.34 8.55 15.00
CA THR A 822 11.33 8.31 13.55
C THR A 822 12.73 8.13 12.97
N PRO A 823 12.89 7.40 11.85
CA PRO A 823 14.21 6.94 11.38
C PRO A 823 14.93 7.97 10.51
N GLN A 824 14.14 8.83 9.86
CA GLN A 824 14.56 9.87 8.94
C GLN A 824 13.35 10.78 8.70
N ASN A 825 13.54 12.08 8.87
CA ASN A 825 12.62 13.14 8.47
C ASN A 825 12.60 13.26 6.94
N GLU A 826 11.42 13.29 6.31
CA GLU A 826 11.24 13.50 4.87
C GLU A 826 12.12 12.59 3.96
N PRO A 827 12.10 11.25 4.10
CA PRO A 827 12.93 10.33 3.29
C PRO A 827 12.80 10.46 1.76
N GLN A 828 11.71 11.01 1.20
CA GLN A 828 11.61 11.25 -0.25
C GLN A 828 12.35 12.53 -0.72
N ALA A 829 12.80 13.38 0.19
CA ALA A 829 13.18 14.75 -0.12
C ALA A 829 14.69 14.93 -0.40
N GLU A 830 15.02 15.37 -1.63
CA GLU A 830 16.30 16.05 -1.91
C GLU A 830 16.10 17.56 -1.75
N VAL A 831 16.21 18.02 -0.50
CA VAL A 831 15.99 19.43 -0.12
C VAL A 831 17.32 20.11 0.26
N PRO A 832 17.44 21.44 0.10
CA PRO A 832 18.72 22.12 0.23
C PRO A 832 19.28 22.16 1.67
N TRP A 833 18.43 21.92 2.67
CA TRP A 833 18.80 21.71 4.08
C TRP A 833 19.24 20.27 4.35
N GLU A 834 19.43 19.95 5.63
CA GLU A 834 19.67 18.61 6.13
C GLU A 834 18.63 17.61 5.59
N SER A 835 19.09 16.62 4.84
CA SER A 835 18.24 15.58 4.26
C SER A 835 19.00 14.28 4.02
N CYS A 836 18.40 13.14 4.33
CA CYS A 836 18.87 11.84 3.87
C CYS A 836 17.77 11.16 3.06
N MET A 837 17.90 11.17 1.74
CA MET A 837 16.97 10.43 0.90
C MET A 837 17.11 8.93 1.14
N TYR A 838 15.99 8.27 1.33
CA TYR A 838 15.83 6.83 1.31
C TYR A 838 14.78 6.52 0.22
N THR A 839 14.72 5.29 -0.32
CA THR A 839 13.44 4.80 -0.89
C THR A 839 12.47 4.50 0.26
N ALA A 840 11.20 4.18 -0.02
CA ALA A 840 10.22 3.75 0.99
C ALA A 840 10.85 2.64 1.81
N GLU A 841 11.04 1.58 1.04
CA GLU A 841 12.21 0.76 0.92
C GLU A 841 13.44 1.16 1.74
N TYR A 842 14.34 2.04 1.32
CA TYR A 842 15.53 2.27 2.14
C TYR A 842 15.26 2.81 3.56
N GLN A 843 14.05 3.31 3.92
CA GLN A 843 13.80 3.80 5.28
C GLN A 843 13.71 2.68 6.30
N ALA A 844 12.69 1.83 6.25
CA ALA A 844 12.76 0.61 7.05
C ALA A 844 13.75 -0.37 6.46
N GLU A 845 14.53 -0.03 5.41
CA GLU A 845 15.86 -0.60 5.37
C GLU A 845 16.70 -0.18 6.54
N PHE A 846 17.02 1.09 6.65
CA PHE A 846 17.90 1.58 7.70
C PHE A 846 17.39 1.23 9.12
N ILE A 847 16.07 1.29 9.37
CA ILE A 847 15.48 0.59 10.52
C ILE A 847 15.71 -0.90 10.28
N GLY A 848 16.80 -1.53 10.73
CA GLY A 848 17.38 -2.50 9.80
C GLY A 848 18.06 -3.76 10.27
N ASN A 849 19.00 -4.15 9.41
CA ASN A 849 20.23 -4.89 9.73
C ASN A 849 21.04 -4.28 10.86
N PHE A 850 20.57 -3.17 11.42
CA PHE A 850 21.14 -2.47 12.56
C PHE A 850 20.03 -1.99 13.54
N LEU A 851 18.76 -2.46 13.40
CA LEU A 851 17.64 -2.13 14.31
C LEU A 851 16.66 -3.28 14.73
N GLY A 852 17.09 -4.55 14.73
CA GLY A 852 16.92 -5.70 15.75
C GLY A 852 18.02 -6.80 16.38
N PRO A 853 19.36 -6.87 16.99
CA PRO A 853 20.38 -6.25 18.05
C PRO A 853 20.94 -4.82 18.58
N VAL A 854 20.98 -3.58 18.03
CA VAL A 854 20.98 -2.20 18.69
C VAL A 854 19.73 -1.69 19.49
N LEU A 855 18.67 -1.00 18.94
CA LEU A 855 17.49 -0.44 19.71
C LEU A 855 16.93 -1.29 20.89
N GLU A 856 16.10 -2.34 20.73
CA GLU A 856 15.55 -3.14 21.85
C GLU A 856 16.62 -3.78 22.78
N ARG A 857 17.87 -3.96 22.35
CA ARG A 857 18.99 -4.33 23.25
C ARG A 857 19.28 -3.21 24.27
N ASP A 858 19.15 -1.96 23.86
CA ASP A 858 19.58 -0.78 24.60
C ASP A 858 18.39 0.03 25.22
N HIS A 859 17.27 0.12 24.49
CA HIS A 859 16.08 0.97 24.71
C HIS A 859 14.77 0.27 24.24
N PRO A 860 14.39 -0.91 24.79
CA PRO A 860 13.18 -1.66 24.40
C PRO A 860 11.85 -0.99 24.75
N GLU A 861 11.88 0.12 25.48
CA GLU A 861 10.69 0.90 25.82
C GLU A 861 10.20 1.84 24.71
N LEU A 862 10.96 1.98 23.61
CA LEU A 862 10.68 2.96 22.56
C LEU A 862 9.72 2.45 21.49
N VAL A 863 8.70 3.26 21.22
CA VAL A 863 7.79 3.13 20.08
C VAL A 863 8.48 3.57 18.79
N LEU A 864 8.37 2.76 17.74
CA LEU A 864 8.88 3.14 16.42
C LEU A 864 7.74 3.70 15.57
N MET A 865 7.88 4.96 15.17
CA MET A 865 7.04 5.61 14.16
C MET A 865 7.90 5.95 12.97
N VAL A 866 7.29 6.05 11.80
CA VAL A 866 8.03 5.79 10.55
C VAL A 866 7.28 6.40 9.37
N PHE A 867 7.89 6.38 8.19
CA PHE A 867 7.65 7.31 7.08
C PHE A 867 8.09 8.72 7.41
N ASP A 868 7.32 9.43 8.23
CA ASP A 868 7.62 10.80 8.68
C ASP A 868 7.79 11.74 7.47
N HIS A 869 6.79 11.69 6.57
CA HIS A 869 6.65 12.54 5.38
C HIS A 869 5.18 12.61 4.89
N ASN A 870 4.94 13.28 3.77
CA ASN A 870 3.65 13.81 3.33
C ASN A 870 2.51 12.80 3.11
N ARG A 871 1.27 13.19 3.45
CA ARG A 871 0.04 12.41 3.13
C ARG A 871 -0.06 11.95 1.68
N GLY A 872 0.52 12.70 0.74
CA GLY A 872 0.70 12.28 -0.65
C GLY A 872 1.13 10.80 -0.77
N SER A 873 2.14 10.42 0.00
CA SER A 873 2.71 9.08 0.04
C SER A 873 2.42 8.32 1.34
N VAL A 874 1.54 8.84 2.22
CA VAL A 874 1.06 8.05 3.38
C VAL A 874 0.24 6.87 2.92
N ARG A 875 -0.35 6.90 1.69
CA ARG A 875 -0.61 5.74 0.83
C ARG A 875 0.62 5.49 -0.04
N GLN A 876 0.82 6.34 -1.06
CA GLN A 876 1.71 6.20 -2.24
C GLN A 876 3.23 6.02 -1.97
N TRP A 877 3.58 5.03 -1.16
CA TRP A 877 4.92 4.47 -0.98
C TRP A 877 4.94 3.19 -0.11
N ALA A 878 3.84 2.83 0.58
CA ALA A 878 3.93 2.74 2.03
C ALA A 878 3.16 1.61 2.89
N GLU A 879 2.35 0.59 2.56
CA GLU A 879 1.65 -0.36 3.53
C GLU A 879 2.54 -1.46 4.14
N GLU A 880 3.70 -1.08 4.66
CA GLU A 880 4.98 -1.58 4.12
C GLU A 880 5.81 -1.82 5.38
N ILE A 881 5.98 -0.83 6.27
CA ILE A 881 6.37 -1.16 7.66
C ILE A 881 5.27 -1.89 8.41
N TYR A 882 4.17 -2.08 7.69
CA TYR A 882 3.09 -2.97 8.01
C TYR A 882 3.28 -4.29 7.25
N ASN A 883 3.26 -4.38 5.91
CA ASN A 883 3.15 -5.65 5.14
C ASN A 883 4.35 -6.13 4.25
N HIS A 884 5.59 -5.80 4.61
CA HIS A 884 6.88 -6.16 3.95
C HIS A 884 7.68 -7.30 4.70
N PRO A 885 9.03 -7.33 4.86
CA PRO A 885 9.64 -7.74 6.15
C PRO A 885 9.98 -6.57 7.08
N THR A 886 10.23 -6.86 8.36
CA THR A 886 11.04 -6.01 9.27
C THR A 886 10.31 -5.27 10.38
N ALA A 887 9.32 -4.43 10.08
CA ALA A 887 9.05 -3.32 10.99
C ALA A 887 7.84 -3.49 11.94
N ALA A 888 6.72 -4.08 11.52
CA ALA A 888 5.38 -4.13 12.15
C ALA A 888 5.18 -4.69 13.59
N GLN A 889 5.98 -4.32 14.58
CA GLN A 889 5.80 -4.33 16.07
C GLN A 889 7.18 -4.20 16.77
N TYR A 890 8.17 -3.60 16.09
CA TYR A 890 8.74 -2.38 16.68
C TYR A 890 7.98 -1.15 16.20
N VAL A 891 7.45 -1.18 14.99
CA VAL A 891 6.54 -0.17 14.46
C VAL A 891 5.16 -0.35 15.06
N ASP A 892 4.83 0.55 15.96
CA ASP A 892 3.52 0.61 16.58
C ASP A 892 2.56 1.51 15.78
N GLY A 893 3.08 2.39 14.93
CA GLY A 893 2.26 3.27 14.10
C GLY A 893 2.98 4.09 13.04
N MET A 894 2.19 4.85 12.29
CA MET A 894 2.63 5.69 11.17
C MET A 894 2.90 7.12 11.61
N ALA A 895 4.01 7.69 11.16
CA ALA A 895 4.29 9.12 11.21
C ALA A 895 4.05 9.74 9.82
N PHE A 896 3.27 10.80 9.72
CA PHE A 896 3.07 11.51 8.46
C PHE A 896 3.02 13.03 8.62
N HIS A 897 3.25 13.73 7.52
CA HIS A 897 3.28 15.19 7.42
C HIS A 897 2.12 15.69 6.58
N TRP A 898 1.75 16.95 6.80
CA TRP A 898 0.59 17.57 6.14
C TRP A 898 0.88 18.27 4.81
N TYR A 899 2.13 18.25 4.33
CA TYR A 899 2.52 19.09 3.19
C TYR A 899 2.06 18.50 1.84
N ASP A 900 1.55 19.37 0.98
CA ASP A 900 0.92 19.03 -0.29
C ASP A 900 1.73 19.66 -1.46
N ASP A 901 1.50 19.22 -2.70
CA ASP A 901 2.25 19.76 -3.87
C ASP A 901 1.99 21.26 -4.08
N GLU A 902 0.78 21.73 -3.73
CA GLU A 902 0.43 23.16 -3.71
C GLU A 902 0.60 23.77 -2.30
N ARG A 903 1.84 24.06 -1.90
CA ARG A 903 2.28 24.58 -0.57
C ARG A 903 1.47 25.72 0.09
N TYR A 904 0.59 26.42 -0.63
CA TYR A 904 -0.33 27.40 -0.02
C TYR A 904 -1.59 26.75 0.59
N MET A 905 -1.82 25.48 0.31
CA MET A 905 -2.96 24.65 0.72
C MET A 905 -2.57 23.41 1.55
N ASP A 906 -1.29 23.24 1.91
CA ASP A 906 -0.82 22.22 2.89
C ASP A 906 -1.83 22.02 4.04
N GLY A 907 -2.13 20.78 4.39
CA GLY A 907 -3.07 20.49 5.46
C GLY A 907 -4.53 20.48 5.04
N VAL A 908 -4.79 20.22 3.75
CA VAL A 908 -6.17 20.01 3.25
C VAL A 908 -6.21 18.81 2.30
N GLU A 909 -5.15 18.49 1.54
CA GLU A 909 -5.21 17.38 0.58
C GLU A 909 -5.00 15.99 1.22
N TYR A 910 -5.46 14.97 0.51
CA TYR A 910 -5.15 13.55 0.71
C TYR A 910 -5.57 12.91 2.05
N HIS A 911 -6.50 13.53 2.80
CA HIS A 911 -7.05 12.93 4.02
C HIS A 911 -7.73 11.57 3.82
N GLU A 912 -8.30 11.30 2.64
CA GLU A 912 -8.90 10.00 2.33
C GLU A 912 -7.84 8.88 2.35
N ARG A 913 -6.58 9.22 2.03
CA ARG A 913 -5.45 8.28 2.09
C ARG A 913 -5.17 7.81 3.53
N LEU A 914 -5.65 8.50 4.56
CA LEU A 914 -5.54 8.09 5.98
C LEU A 914 -6.61 7.08 6.41
N ASN A 915 -7.84 7.24 5.91
CA ASN A 915 -8.88 6.23 6.04
C ASN A 915 -8.39 4.92 5.41
N ASP A 916 -7.80 5.04 4.22
CA ASP A 916 -7.15 3.93 3.54
C ASP A 916 -6.00 3.36 4.40
N THR A 917 -5.09 4.18 4.99
CA THR A 917 -4.00 3.68 5.89
C THR A 917 -4.51 2.85 7.06
N HIS A 918 -5.70 3.17 7.57
CA HIS A 918 -6.26 2.43 8.70
C HIS A 918 -6.73 1.03 8.29
N PHE A 919 -7.31 0.85 7.10
CA PHE A 919 -7.84 -0.44 6.65
C PHE A 919 -6.76 -1.46 6.26
N VAL A 920 -5.50 -1.02 6.19
CA VAL A 920 -4.29 -1.82 6.04
C VAL A 920 -4.10 -2.78 7.21
N ASP A 921 -3.80 -2.20 8.37
CA ASP A 921 -3.60 -2.88 9.63
C ASP A 921 -4.21 -2.00 10.71
N PRO A 922 -5.52 -2.18 11.01
CA PRO A 922 -6.23 -1.44 12.04
C PRO A 922 -5.63 -1.55 13.45
N SER A 923 -4.60 -2.39 13.67
CA SER A 923 -3.85 -2.45 14.92
C SER A 923 -2.77 -1.38 15.08
N ARG A 924 -2.46 -0.65 14.00
CA ARG A 924 -1.49 0.46 13.99
C ARG A 924 -2.19 1.78 14.25
N PHE A 925 -1.56 2.64 15.04
CA PHE A 925 -2.01 4.03 15.13
C PHE A 925 -1.47 4.84 13.94
N LEU A 926 -2.19 5.89 13.56
CA LEU A 926 -1.68 6.92 12.65
C LEU A 926 -1.44 8.19 13.49
N LEU A 927 -0.32 8.86 13.27
CA LEU A 927 0.07 10.09 13.95
C LEU A 927 0.57 11.11 12.92
N ALA A 928 -0.08 12.27 12.82
CA ALA A 928 0.54 13.40 12.14
C ALA A 928 1.71 13.88 13.01
N THR A 929 2.95 13.75 12.54
CA THR A 929 4.17 14.06 13.31
C THR A 929 4.69 15.47 13.10
N GLU A 930 4.28 16.12 12.02
CA GLU A 930 4.72 17.46 11.66
C GLU A 930 3.71 18.14 10.71
N SER A 931 3.29 19.35 11.11
CA SER A 931 2.44 20.23 10.32
C SER A 931 2.89 21.69 10.53
N CYS A 932 3.12 22.45 9.45
CA CYS A 932 3.41 23.88 9.54
C CYS A 932 3.01 24.70 8.31
N ASN A 933 2.66 25.97 8.53
CA ASN A 933 2.35 26.91 7.45
C ASN A 933 3.61 27.69 7.04
N CYS A 934 4.06 27.56 5.79
CA CYS A 934 5.14 28.35 5.22
C CYS A 934 4.63 29.22 4.04
N PRO A 935 5.36 30.27 3.61
CA PRO A 935 6.55 30.87 4.23
C PRO A 935 6.19 32.00 5.22
N ASP A 936 7.17 32.41 6.02
CA ASP A 936 7.14 33.53 6.97
C ASP A 936 5.94 33.50 7.95
N VAL A 937 5.74 34.56 8.73
CA VAL A 937 4.65 34.72 9.71
C VAL A 937 3.47 35.49 9.12
N ALA A 938 2.26 34.95 9.20
CA ALA A 938 1.05 35.61 8.74
C ALA A 938 0.41 36.53 9.78
N HIS A 939 -0.41 37.46 9.31
CA HIS A 939 -1.21 38.37 10.14
C HIS A 939 -2.64 38.54 9.60
N GLY A 940 -3.60 38.85 10.48
CA GLY A 940 -4.98 39.15 10.09
C GLY A 940 -5.68 37.97 9.40
N ASP A 941 -6.34 38.26 8.28
CA ASP A 941 -7.10 37.30 7.46
C ASP A 941 -6.27 36.05 7.11
N GLU A 942 -4.97 36.22 6.78
CA GLU A 942 -4.08 35.10 6.46
C GLU A 942 -3.77 34.24 7.70
N ALA A 943 -3.56 34.86 8.86
CA ALA A 943 -3.33 34.12 10.11
C ALA A 943 -4.58 33.36 10.56
N TRP A 944 -5.78 33.86 10.21
CA TRP A 944 -7.03 33.13 10.39
C TRP A 944 -7.15 31.96 9.41
N PHE A 945 -6.86 32.18 8.12
CA PHE A 945 -6.86 31.13 7.09
C PHE A 945 -5.90 29.97 7.42
N ARG A 946 -4.67 30.27 7.84
CA ARG A 946 -3.68 29.27 8.32
C ARG A 946 -4.18 28.46 9.52
N ALA A 947 -5.05 29.04 10.34
CA ALA A 947 -5.69 28.36 11.47
C ALA A 947 -6.93 27.56 11.07
N GLN A 948 -7.67 28.00 10.05
CA GLN A 948 -8.72 27.20 9.43
C GLN A 948 -8.13 25.95 8.78
N ARG A 949 -6.95 26.03 8.12
CA ARG A 949 -6.23 24.83 7.65
C ARG A 949 -5.92 23.87 8.81
N TYR A 950 -5.29 24.33 9.90
CA TYR A 950 -5.09 23.48 11.11
C TYR A 950 -6.41 22.89 11.68
N GLY A 951 -7.51 23.65 11.62
CA GLY A 951 -8.82 23.21 12.08
C GLY A 951 -9.44 22.12 11.22
N HIS A 952 -9.38 22.29 9.89
CA HIS A 952 -9.78 21.30 8.90
C HIS A 952 -8.91 20.05 9.05
N ASP A 953 -7.59 20.22 9.02
CA ASP A 953 -6.59 19.16 9.02
C ASP A 953 -6.82 18.18 10.17
N ILE A 954 -6.84 18.69 11.41
CA ILE A 954 -7.03 17.89 12.63
C ILE A 954 -8.41 17.20 12.64
N LEU A 955 -9.48 17.87 12.20
CA LEU A 955 -10.83 17.31 12.26
C LEU A 955 -11.00 16.21 11.21
N THR A 956 -10.50 16.41 9.99
CA THR A 956 -10.55 15.44 8.91
C THR A 956 -9.65 14.23 9.23
N ASP A 957 -8.43 14.45 9.74
CA ASP A 957 -7.55 13.38 10.25
C ASP A 957 -8.23 12.52 11.32
N LEU A 958 -8.82 13.14 12.36
CA LEU A 958 -9.49 12.42 13.45
C LEU A 958 -10.76 11.67 13.01
N ASN A 959 -11.44 12.12 11.95
CA ASN A 959 -12.53 11.38 11.32
C ASN A 959 -12.02 10.19 10.48
N ASN A 960 -10.82 10.31 9.90
CA ASN A 960 -10.12 9.29 9.12
C ASN A 960 -9.07 8.53 9.97
N TYR A 961 -9.50 8.08 11.16
CA TYR A 961 -8.79 7.12 12.04
C TYR A 961 -7.45 7.57 12.64
N VAL A 962 -7.01 8.82 12.45
CA VAL A 962 -5.79 9.33 13.09
C VAL A 962 -5.97 9.38 14.61
N SER A 963 -4.90 9.00 15.32
CA SER A 963 -4.88 8.85 16.78
C SER A 963 -4.20 10.02 17.49
N GLY A 964 -3.51 10.92 16.78
CA GLY A 964 -2.95 12.14 17.35
C GLY A 964 -2.25 13.01 16.32
N TRP A 965 -1.91 14.23 16.72
CA TRP A 965 -1.47 15.28 15.79
C TRP A 965 -0.45 16.23 16.42
N VAL A 966 0.62 16.57 15.68
CA VAL A 966 1.80 17.26 16.20
C VAL A 966 2.17 18.44 15.30
N ASP A 967 2.08 19.64 15.88
CA ASP A 967 2.52 20.90 15.28
C ASP A 967 4.05 20.91 15.04
N TRP A 968 4.52 21.84 14.22
CA TRP A 968 5.94 22.07 14.05
C TRP A 968 6.54 22.94 15.15
N ASN A 969 7.28 23.98 14.78
CA ASN A 969 7.98 24.84 15.75
C ASN A 969 7.02 25.38 16.83
N LEU A 970 7.17 24.91 18.08
CA LEU A 970 6.42 25.41 19.24
C LEU A 970 6.56 26.92 19.49
N LEU A 971 7.57 27.56 18.87
CA LEU A 971 7.87 28.98 19.06
C LEU A 971 8.82 29.46 17.94
N LEU A 972 8.51 30.57 17.27
CA LEU A 972 9.43 31.23 16.33
C LEU A 972 9.57 32.72 16.63
N ASP A 973 10.54 33.38 16.00
CA ASP A 973 10.64 34.84 16.06
C ASP A 973 9.65 35.54 15.11
N HIS A 974 9.59 36.87 15.20
CA HIS A 974 8.73 37.74 14.37
C HIS A 974 8.92 37.63 12.84
N LYS A 975 9.83 36.77 12.34
CA LYS A 975 10.01 36.46 10.93
C LYS A 975 9.73 35.00 10.60
N GLY A 976 9.52 34.15 11.59
CA GLY A 976 9.36 32.72 11.39
C GLY A 976 10.69 31.95 11.44
N GLY A 977 11.68 32.44 12.18
CA GLY A 977 13.00 31.83 12.28
C GLY A 977 13.55 31.73 13.72
N PRO A 978 14.86 31.44 13.87
CA PRO A 978 15.87 31.33 12.81
C PRO A 978 15.77 30.03 12.01
N ASN A 979 16.08 30.13 10.73
CA ASN A 979 16.32 29.02 9.82
C ASN A 979 17.62 29.30 9.07
N HIS A 980 18.57 28.35 8.99
CA HIS A 980 19.91 28.66 8.45
C HIS A 980 19.97 28.80 6.93
N LEU A 981 18.92 28.39 6.21
CA LEU A 981 18.76 28.57 4.76
C LEU A 981 17.57 29.49 4.40
N ASP A 982 17.13 30.34 5.33
CA ASP A 982 16.00 31.28 5.18
C ASP A 982 14.63 30.60 4.87
N ASN A 983 14.46 29.30 5.15
CA ASN A 983 13.18 28.56 5.04
C ASN A 983 12.24 28.87 6.23
N ASN A 984 11.89 30.15 6.42
CA ASN A 984 11.07 30.61 7.55
C ASN A 984 9.59 30.23 7.39
N CYS A 985 8.90 29.94 8.50
CA CYS A 985 7.49 29.52 8.53
C CYS A 985 6.76 30.10 9.77
N ASP A 986 5.44 29.88 9.88
CA ASP A 986 4.65 30.27 11.06
C ASP A 986 4.85 29.34 12.25
N ALA A 987 4.37 29.76 13.42
CA ALA A 987 4.26 28.95 14.63
C ALA A 987 3.06 29.41 15.47
N PRO A 988 2.40 28.53 16.27
CA PRO A 988 1.24 28.94 17.05
C PRO A 988 1.53 30.01 18.13
N ILE A 989 2.81 30.20 18.49
CA ILE A 989 3.29 31.35 19.25
C ILE A 989 4.50 31.98 18.54
N ILE A 990 4.49 33.30 18.41
CA ILE A 990 5.51 34.12 17.74
C ILE A 990 6.07 35.16 18.72
N LEU A 991 7.40 35.26 18.85
CA LEU A 991 8.05 36.30 19.66
C LEU A 991 7.84 37.71 19.10
N SER A 992 7.73 38.70 19.99
CA SER A 992 7.79 40.12 19.62
C SER A 992 9.13 40.46 18.94
N GLU A 993 9.18 41.56 18.17
CA GLU A 993 10.41 42.03 17.51
C GLU A 993 11.57 42.26 18.50
N ASP A 994 11.26 42.66 19.73
CA ASP A 994 12.25 42.85 20.81
C ASP A 994 12.54 41.57 21.64
N GLY A 995 11.84 40.47 21.39
CA GLY A 995 11.96 39.19 22.10
C GLY A 995 11.54 39.22 23.57
N THR A 996 10.84 40.26 24.03
CA THR A 996 10.43 40.41 25.44
C THR A 996 9.03 39.89 25.75
N ASP A 997 8.19 39.71 24.73
CA ASP A 997 6.84 39.16 24.83
C ASP A 997 6.56 38.26 23.60
N PHE A 998 5.33 37.79 23.43
CA PHE A 998 4.91 36.99 22.30
C PHE A 998 3.46 37.30 21.87
N HIS A 999 3.10 36.80 20.70
CA HIS A 999 1.79 36.83 20.10
C HIS A 999 1.31 35.39 19.90
N ILE A 1000 0.09 35.09 20.33
CA ILE A 1000 -0.52 33.77 20.12
C ILE A 1000 -1.27 33.83 18.80
N GLN A 1001 -0.82 33.05 17.81
CA GLN A 1001 -1.45 32.99 16.49
C GLN A 1001 -2.81 32.27 16.56
N PRO A 1002 -3.73 32.53 15.62
CA PRO A 1002 -5.05 31.88 15.63
C PRO A 1002 -5.00 30.35 15.68
N MET A 1003 -4.01 29.74 15.05
CA MET A 1003 -3.82 28.28 14.98
C MET A 1003 -3.68 27.61 16.35
N TYR A 1004 -3.07 28.27 17.35
CA TYR A 1004 -2.98 27.74 18.72
C TYR A 1004 -4.36 27.40 19.31
N TYR A 1005 -5.36 28.27 19.06
CA TYR A 1005 -6.71 28.10 19.60
C TYR A 1005 -7.50 27.04 18.83
N PHE A 1006 -7.26 26.87 17.53
CA PHE A 1006 -7.82 25.77 16.76
C PHE A 1006 -7.30 24.42 17.26
N ILE A 1007 -5.99 24.26 17.53
CA ILE A 1007 -5.48 23.04 18.18
C ILE A 1007 -6.11 22.87 19.58
N GLN A 1008 -6.32 23.97 20.32
CA GLN A 1008 -6.96 23.95 21.64
C GLN A 1008 -8.42 23.46 21.63
N HIS A 1009 -9.14 23.57 20.51
CA HIS A 1009 -10.49 23.00 20.36
C HIS A 1009 -10.52 21.47 20.42
N PHE A 1010 -9.41 20.80 20.07
CA PHE A 1010 -9.23 19.36 20.16
C PHE A 1010 -8.46 18.97 21.42
N SER A 1011 -7.19 19.39 21.50
CA SER A 1011 -6.20 18.94 22.48
C SER A 1011 -6.57 19.17 23.95
N LYS A 1012 -7.35 20.22 24.24
CA LYS A 1012 -7.86 20.52 25.59
C LYS A 1012 -9.05 19.65 26.01
N TYR A 1013 -9.85 19.20 25.05
CA TYR A 1013 -11.15 18.57 25.29
C TYR A 1013 -11.18 17.07 24.99
N ILE A 1014 -10.23 16.58 24.20
CA ILE A 1014 -10.07 15.17 23.81
C ILE A 1014 -8.78 14.66 24.48
N PRO A 1015 -8.80 14.33 25.79
CA PRO A 1015 -7.64 13.81 26.50
C PRO A 1015 -7.22 12.43 25.99
N VAL A 1016 -5.97 12.05 26.29
CA VAL A 1016 -5.42 10.73 25.99
C VAL A 1016 -6.34 9.62 26.52
N GLY A 1017 -6.61 8.61 25.70
CA GLY A 1017 -7.55 7.53 26.02
C GLY A 1017 -9.00 7.80 25.63
N SER A 1018 -9.32 8.99 25.10
CA SER A 1018 -10.65 9.25 24.52
C SER A 1018 -10.86 8.41 23.26
N ARG A 1019 -12.05 7.89 23.04
CA ARG A 1019 -12.40 7.11 21.83
C ARG A 1019 -13.31 7.91 20.93
N ARG A 1020 -13.00 7.95 19.63
CA ARG A 1020 -13.89 8.53 18.61
C ARG A 1020 -15.15 7.67 18.52
N VAL A 1021 -16.31 8.31 18.40
CA VAL A 1021 -17.62 7.65 18.28
C VAL A 1021 -18.38 8.15 17.05
N LYS A 1022 -19.49 7.48 16.67
CA LYS A 1022 -20.16 7.76 15.40
C LYS A 1022 -20.91 9.11 15.44
N THR A 1023 -20.57 9.97 14.49
CA THR A 1023 -21.26 11.23 14.21
C THR A 1023 -22.05 11.14 12.92
N HIS A 1024 -23.27 11.65 12.92
CA HIS A 1024 -24.01 11.98 11.71
C HIS A 1024 -24.30 13.48 11.73
N VAL A 1025 -23.47 14.28 11.06
CA VAL A 1025 -23.79 15.68 10.73
C VAL A 1025 -25.02 15.70 9.80
N ALA A 1026 -25.80 16.78 9.79
CA ALA A 1026 -26.86 17.09 8.82
C ALA A 1026 -27.20 18.60 8.85
N ALA A 1027 -26.19 19.45 8.98
CA ALA A 1027 -26.36 20.88 9.30
C ALA A 1027 -26.62 21.72 8.05
N ARG A 1028 -27.88 22.13 7.81
CA ARG A 1028 -28.31 22.89 6.62
C ARG A 1028 -28.15 24.40 6.74
N PHE A 1029 -27.65 25.02 5.68
CA PHE A 1029 -27.48 26.47 5.55
C PHE A 1029 -28.77 27.17 5.06
N ALA A 1030 -29.08 28.33 5.64
CA ALA A 1030 -30.23 29.13 5.25
C ALA A 1030 -30.07 29.83 3.88
N GLN A 1031 -28.83 30.00 3.40
CA GLN A 1031 -28.47 30.50 2.07
C GLN A 1031 -27.26 29.73 1.53
N PRO A 1032 -27.11 29.54 0.20
CA PRO A 1032 -25.92 28.90 -0.37
C PRO A 1032 -24.73 29.85 -0.32
N GLY A 1033 -23.73 29.52 0.51
CA GLY A 1033 -22.41 30.16 0.51
C GLY A 1033 -21.37 29.42 -0.33
N LYS A 1034 -20.09 29.62 0.01
CA LYS A 1034 -18.90 29.03 -0.63
C LYS A 1034 -17.95 28.41 0.40
N PRO A 1035 -17.12 27.42 0.01
CA PRO A 1035 -15.99 26.98 0.81
C PRO A 1035 -14.97 28.11 1.03
N GLN A 1036 -14.30 28.08 2.19
CA GLN A 1036 -13.12 28.93 2.48
C GLN A 1036 -11.79 28.22 2.15
N LEU A 1037 -11.75 26.88 2.14
CA LEU A 1037 -10.62 26.07 1.72
C LEU A 1037 -11.03 25.26 0.48
N TYR A 1038 -10.33 25.39 -0.65
CA TYR A 1038 -10.64 24.62 -1.87
C TYR A 1038 -9.40 24.45 -2.76
N VAL A 1039 -9.22 23.22 -3.26
CA VAL A 1039 -8.27 22.75 -4.28
C VAL A 1039 -9.05 21.78 -5.19
N ASP A 1040 -8.48 21.23 -6.26
CA ASP A 1040 -9.22 20.35 -7.19
C ASP A 1040 -9.34 18.90 -6.66
N TYR A 1041 -10.19 18.74 -5.64
CA TYR A 1041 -10.43 17.48 -4.94
C TYR A 1041 -11.14 16.39 -5.75
N PRO A 1042 -11.05 15.13 -5.30
CA PRO A 1042 -12.17 14.19 -5.46
C PRO A 1042 -13.52 14.78 -5.02
N SER A 1043 -14.59 14.32 -5.62
CA SER A 1043 -15.91 14.40 -4.99
C SER A 1043 -15.97 13.47 -3.77
N MET A 1044 -16.80 13.78 -2.76
CA MET A 1044 -17.01 12.89 -1.61
C MET A 1044 -18.48 12.86 -1.14
N LEU A 1045 -18.84 11.85 -0.35
CA LEU A 1045 -20.11 11.78 0.34
C LEU A 1045 -19.99 12.56 1.65
N ALA A 1046 -20.88 13.53 1.80
CA ALA A 1046 -21.02 14.28 3.02
C ALA A 1046 -22.49 14.61 3.24
N THR A 1047 -22.84 15.19 4.38
CA THR A 1047 -24.27 15.42 4.66
C THR A 1047 -24.80 16.65 3.95
N CYS A 1048 -26.04 16.56 3.45
CA CYS A 1048 -26.68 17.61 2.68
C CYS A 1048 -26.88 18.87 3.53
N ASP A 1049 -25.93 19.78 3.43
CA ASP A 1049 -25.92 21.10 4.05
C ASP A 1049 -26.61 22.15 3.15
N GLY A 1050 -26.84 21.83 1.87
CA GLY A 1050 -27.52 22.73 0.93
C GLY A 1050 -26.63 23.82 0.34
N SER A 1051 -25.31 23.72 0.55
CA SER A 1051 -24.28 24.50 -0.13
C SER A 1051 -24.38 24.40 -1.65
N SER A 1052 -23.71 25.33 -2.35
CA SER A 1052 -23.65 25.33 -3.81
C SER A 1052 -22.88 24.11 -4.37
N HIS A 1053 -21.87 23.62 -3.64
CA HIS A 1053 -21.00 22.51 -4.03
C HIS A 1053 -21.65 21.10 -3.91
N GLN A 1054 -22.85 21.02 -3.34
CA GLN A 1054 -23.66 19.80 -3.26
C GLN A 1054 -24.77 19.73 -4.33
N LYS A 1055 -24.91 20.76 -5.17
CA LYS A 1055 -25.97 20.82 -6.17
C LYS A 1055 -25.45 20.37 -7.51
N TRP A 1056 -26.06 19.35 -8.06
CA TRP A 1056 -25.56 18.66 -9.24
C TRP A 1056 -26.64 18.64 -10.31
N ARG A 1057 -26.23 18.69 -11.57
CA ARG A 1057 -27.17 18.56 -12.68
C ARG A 1057 -26.54 17.93 -13.92
N PRO A 1058 -27.36 17.23 -14.73
CA PRO A 1058 -27.11 17.09 -16.15
C PRO A 1058 -26.87 18.44 -16.83
N THR A 1059 -25.94 18.48 -17.78
CA THR A 1059 -25.86 19.52 -18.81
C THR A 1059 -26.52 19.06 -20.12
N ASP A 1060 -26.79 19.98 -21.04
CA ASP A 1060 -27.40 19.66 -22.34
C ASP A 1060 -26.46 18.82 -23.24
N ASP A 1061 -25.15 18.85 -22.98
CA ASP A 1061 -24.11 17.99 -23.53
C ASP A 1061 -23.80 16.76 -22.64
N GLY A 1062 -24.66 16.46 -21.65
CA GLY A 1062 -24.64 15.24 -20.85
C GLY A 1062 -23.67 15.20 -19.68
N LYS A 1063 -22.83 16.20 -19.46
CA LYS A 1063 -21.87 16.20 -18.33
C LYS A 1063 -22.56 16.30 -16.98
N LEU A 1064 -21.90 15.83 -15.93
CA LEU A 1064 -22.33 16.01 -14.55
C LEU A 1064 -21.65 17.26 -13.98
N ALA A 1065 -22.37 18.37 -13.99
CA ALA A 1065 -21.86 19.66 -13.55
C ALA A 1065 -22.32 20.00 -12.12
N VAL A 1066 -21.41 20.54 -11.31
CA VAL A 1066 -21.76 21.22 -10.06
C VAL A 1066 -22.43 22.55 -10.43
N THR A 1067 -23.67 22.72 -9.99
CA THR A 1067 -24.56 23.82 -10.39
C THR A 1067 -24.01 25.17 -9.91
N ASP A 1068 -24.15 26.18 -10.76
CA ASP A 1068 -23.59 27.54 -10.57
C ASP A 1068 -22.05 27.62 -10.45
N THR A 1069 -21.33 26.52 -10.75
CA THR A 1069 -19.88 26.49 -10.94
C THR A 1069 -19.51 26.28 -12.42
N GLY A 1070 -18.20 26.19 -12.72
CA GLY A 1070 -17.67 25.72 -14.01
C GLY A 1070 -17.14 24.28 -14.00
N LEU A 1071 -17.37 23.52 -12.93
CA LEU A 1071 -16.74 22.23 -12.66
C LEU A 1071 -17.67 21.05 -12.95
N CYS A 1072 -17.08 19.98 -13.46
CA CYS A 1072 -17.71 18.70 -13.75
C CYS A 1072 -16.87 17.56 -13.16
N ILE A 1073 -17.50 16.42 -12.84
CA ILE A 1073 -16.74 15.20 -12.51
C ILE A 1073 -16.10 14.63 -13.78
N ASP A 1074 -14.80 14.36 -13.69
CA ASP A 1074 -13.96 13.67 -14.66
C ASP A 1074 -13.25 12.54 -13.93
N LEU A 1075 -13.22 11.34 -14.51
CA LEU A 1075 -12.55 10.21 -13.88
C LEU A 1075 -11.12 10.10 -14.43
N LYS A 1076 -10.14 9.82 -13.57
CA LYS A 1076 -8.71 9.80 -13.94
C LYS A 1076 -7.92 8.70 -13.23
N GLU A 1077 -7.18 7.93 -14.03
CA GLU A 1077 -6.25 6.88 -13.62
C GLU A 1077 -5.09 7.47 -12.82
N ILE A 1078 -5.24 7.46 -11.49
CA ILE A 1078 -4.17 7.73 -10.53
C ILE A 1078 -3.60 6.38 -10.10
N PRO A 1079 -2.38 6.03 -10.54
CA PRO A 1079 -1.75 4.78 -10.15
C PRO A 1079 -1.68 4.68 -8.62
N TRP A 1080 -1.93 3.48 -8.09
CA TRP A 1080 -2.14 3.16 -6.67
C TRP A 1080 -3.48 3.60 -6.04
N GLN A 1081 -4.30 4.39 -6.74
CA GLN A 1081 -5.42 5.12 -6.12
C GLN A 1081 -6.71 5.16 -6.95
N GLY A 1082 -6.68 4.49 -8.11
CA GLY A 1082 -7.73 4.23 -9.09
C GLY A 1082 -8.65 5.41 -9.48
N HIS A 1083 -9.92 5.14 -9.88
CA HIS A 1083 -10.79 6.15 -10.50
C HIS A 1083 -11.30 7.08 -9.42
N GLN A 1084 -10.50 8.12 -9.20
CA GLN A 1084 -10.88 9.26 -8.40
C GLN A 1084 -11.80 10.13 -9.25
N GLY A 1085 -13.03 10.36 -8.79
CA GLY A 1085 -13.98 11.28 -9.41
C GLY A 1085 -13.56 12.73 -9.16
N LEU A 1086 -12.51 13.16 -9.86
CA LEU A 1086 -11.92 14.48 -9.74
C LEU A 1086 -12.82 15.57 -10.31
N LEU A 1087 -12.69 16.76 -9.74
CA LEU A 1087 -13.30 17.97 -10.26
C LEU A 1087 -12.37 18.60 -11.30
N VAL A 1088 -12.87 18.81 -12.51
CA VAL A 1088 -12.16 19.60 -13.53
C VAL A 1088 -13.10 20.61 -14.17
N ASP A 1089 -12.55 21.65 -14.82
CA ASP A 1089 -13.37 22.56 -15.62
C ASP A 1089 -14.10 21.78 -16.73
N CYS A 1090 -15.42 21.96 -16.83
CA CYS A 1090 -16.31 21.26 -17.78
C CYS A 1090 -15.88 21.37 -19.26
N ARG A 1091 -14.94 22.27 -19.59
CA ARG A 1091 -14.37 22.43 -20.94
C ARG A 1091 -13.17 21.52 -21.22
N TYR A 1092 -12.54 20.93 -20.18
CA TYR A 1092 -11.36 20.07 -20.30
C TYR A 1092 -11.70 18.59 -20.12
N THR A 1093 -12.63 18.24 -19.21
CA THR A 1093 -13.26 16.92 -19.28
C THR A 1093 -13.91 16.74 -20.64
N THR A 1094 -13.68 15.60 -21.28
CA THR A 1094 -14.41 15.18 -22.50
C THR A 1094 -15.54 14.21 -22.20
N GLN A 1095 -15.70 13.84 -20.93
CA GLN A 1095 -16.50 12.71 -20.50
C GLN A 1095 -17.95 13.12 -20.24
N THR A 1096 -18.86 12.16 -20.45
CA THR A 1096 -20.30 12.43 -20.62
C THR A 1096 -21.12 11.43 -19.81
N TRP A 1097 -22.09 11.94 -19.04
CA TRP A 1097 -22.82 11.17 -18.04
C TRP A 1097 -24.27 10.91 -18.49
N THR A 1098 -24.73 9.68 -18.25
CA THR A 1098 -26.00 9.11 -18.71
C THR A 1098 -26.90 8.94 -17.51
N TYR A 1099 -28.01 9.67 -17.50
CA TYR A 1099 -28.93 9.73 -16.38
C TYR A 1099 -30.07 8.75 -16.60
N GLU A 1100 -30.11 7.69 -15.81
CA GLU A 1100 -31.08 6.61 -15.99
C GLU A 1100 -32.30 6.77 -15.09
N ASP A 1101 -33.46 6.31 -15.58
CA ASP A 1101 -34.69 6.12 -14.77
C ASP A 1101 -34.48 5.15 -13.58
N SER A 1102 -33.36 4.42 -13.55
CA SER A 1102 -32.91 3.51 -12.48
C SER A 1102 -32.26 4.24 -11.28
N GLY A 1103 -31.93 5.52 -11.44
CA GLY A 1103 -31.10 6.30 -10.52
C GLY A 1103 -29.60 6.22 -10.79
N ARG A 1104 -29.13 5.39 -11.73
CA ARG A 1104 -27.71 5.41 -12.15
C ARG A 1104 -27.37 6.71 -12.88
N ILE A 1105 -26.12 7.12 -12.76
CA ILE A 1105 -25.53 8.28 -13.43
C ILE A 1105 -24.22 7.80 -14.05
N ARG A 1106 -24.16 7.52 -15.36
CA ARG A 1106 -23.04 6.74 -15.93
C ARG A 1106 -22.37 7.20 -17.22
N MET A 1107 -21.07 6.96 -17.30
CA MET A 1107 -20.14 7.35 -18.34
C MET A 1107 -19.54 6.04 -18.87
N GLY A 1108 -20.04 5.49 -19.98
CA GLY A 1108 -19.70 4.10 -20.37
C GLY A 1108 -20.20 3.08 -19.34
N ASP A 1109 -19.32 2.16 -18.92
CA ASP A 1109 -19.57 1.25 -17.79
C ASP A 1109 -19.56 1.98 -16.43
N TYR A 1110 -19.28 3.28 -16.40
CA TYR A 1110 -18.90 4.02 -15.20
C TYR A 1110 -20.07 4.82 -14.59
N CYS A 1111 -20.96 4.21 -13.79
CA CYS A 1111 -21.92 4.93 -12.95
C CYS A 1111 -21.22 5.84 -11.86
N ILE A 1112 -21.87 6.26 -10.74
CA ILE A 1112 -21.19 6.95 -9.58
C ILE A 1112 -21.33 6.12 -8.28
N SER A 1113 -20.37 6.09 -7.34
CA SER A 1113 -20.29 5.12 -6.22
C SER A 1113 -19.66 5.70 -4.93
N LEU A 1114 -19.53 4.84 -3.91
CA LEU A 1114 -18.97 5.13 -2.59
C LEU A 1114 -17.77 4.22 -2.28
N ASN A 1115 -16.61 4.83 -2.03
CA ASN A 1115 -15.38 4.17 -1.58
C ASN A 1115 -15.65 3.22 -0.39
N HIS A 1116 -15.10 2.01 -0.48
CA HIS A 1116 -15.31 0.83 0.38
C HIS A 1116 -16.78 0.42 0.64
N GLY A 1117 -17.76 1.03 -0.04
CA GLY A 1117 -19.20 0.88 0.23
C GLY A 1117 -19.65 1.60 1.49
N SER A 1118 -18.79 2.51 1.99
CA SER A 1118 -19.02 3.21 3.24
C SER A 1118 -20.01 4.35 3.06
N ILE A 1119 -20.87 4.56 4.05
CA ILE A 1119 -21.87 5.64 4.08
C ILE A 1119 -21.53 6.69 5.16
N ASP A 1120 -20.29 6.73 5.63
CA ASP A 1120 -19.85 7.75 6.58
C ASP A 1120 -19.44 9.06 5.88
N ASN A 1121 -19.45 10.17 6.62
CA ASN A 1121 -18.96 11.45 6.08
C ASN A 1121 -17.44 11.40 5.91
N GLY A 1122 -16.94 11.81 4.75
CA GLY A 1122 -15.51 11.72 4.39
C GLY A 1122 -15.23 10.66 3.33
N VAL A 1123 -16.19 9.76 3.08
CA VAL A 1123 -16.04 8.70 2.09
C VAL A 1123 -15.99 9.28 0.68
N ARG A 1124 -14.90 8.99 -0.04
CA ARG A 1124 -14.71 9.43 -1.42
C ARG A 1124 -15.86 8.96 -2.33
N ILE A 1125 -16.28 9.84 -3.22
CA ILE A 1125 -17.16 9.52 -4.34
C ILE A 1125 -16.25 9.12 -5.49
N SER A 1126 -16.32 7.86 -5.82
CA SER A 1126 -15.43 7.15 -6.74
C SER A 1126 -16.21 6.05 -7.46
N THR A 1127 -15.57 5.16 -8.22
CA THR A 1127 -16.24 4.41 -9.31
C THR A 1127 -15.61 3.00 -9.67
N ASP A 1128 -16.38 1.90 -10.00
CA ASP A 1128 -16.26 0.39 -10.20
C ASP A 1128 -17.30 -0.49 -11.09
N LEU A 1129 -17.27 -1.01 -12.38
CA LEU A 1129 -18.11 -1.93 -13.29
C LEU A 1129 -19.71 -2.01 -13.64
N CYS A 1130 -20.59 -0.98 -13.69
CA CYS A 1130 -22.14 -0.91 -13.71
C CYS A 1130 -23.08 -2.08 -13.21
N GLU A 1131 -23.45 -2.17 -11.90
CA GLU A 1131 -23.96 -3.38 -11.20
C GLU A 1131 -25.34 -3.73 -11.70
N GLU A 1132 -25.52 -4.98 -12.11
CA GLU A 1132 -26.79 -5.43 -12.69
C GLU A 1132 -27.98 -5.16 -11.76
N GLU A 1133 -27.88 -5.60 -10.50
CA GLU A 1133 -28.74 -5.08 -9.43
C GLU A 1133 -28.24 -3.70 -9.03
N VAL A 1134 -29.03 -2.65 -9.27
CA VAL A 1134 -28.65 -1.28 -8.87
C VAL A 1134 -28.51 -1.22 -7.35
N LYS A 1135 -27.27 -1.23 -6.82
CA LYS A 1135 -27.09 -1.20 -5.38
C LYS A 1135 -27.36 0.18 -4.83
N PRO A 1136 -27.84 0.28 -3.59
CA PRO A 1136 -28.13 1.56 -2.98
C PRO A 1136 -26.93 2.54 -2.99
N TYR A 1137 -25.67 2.06 -2.94
CA TYR A 1137 -24.48 2.93 -2.89
C TYR A 1137 -24.03 3.47 -4.25
N GLN A 1138 -24.56 2.91 -5.35
CA GLN A 1138 -24.31 3.41 -6.71
C GLN A 1138 -25.57 3.93 -7.42
N GLN A 1139 -26.74 3.77 -6.80
CA GLN A 1139 -27.92 4.56 -7.12
C GLN A 1139 -27.73 6.00 -6.64
N TRP A 1140 -28.29 6.94 -7.39
CA TRP A 1140 -28.39 8.34 -7.06
C TRP A 1140 -29.80 8.86 -7.32
N THR A 1141 -30.15 9.92 -6.62
CA THR A 1141 -31.37 10.67 -6.87
C THR A 1141 -31.05 12.15 -6.93
N PHE A 1142 -31.43 12.80 -8.04
CA PHE A 1142 -31.47 14.26 -8.12
C PHE A 1142 -32.73 14.74 -7.42
N ASN A 1143 -32.57 15.34 -6.24
CA ASN A 1143 -33.68 15.91 -5.51
C ASN A 1143 -34.16 17.18 -6.24
N ALA A 1144 -35.40 17.15 -6.75
CA ALA A 1144 -35.97 18.23 -7.55
C ALA A 1144 -36.35 19.49 -6.76
N GLU A 1145 -36.28 19.47 -5.42
CA GLU A 1145 -36.57 20.62 -4.56
C GLU A 1145 -35.30 21.37 -4.13
N ASP A 1146 -34.19 20.67 -3.81
CA ASP A 1146 -32.93 21.29 -3.36
C ASP A 1146 -31.77 21.25 -4.38
N GLY A 1147 -31.84 20.38 -5.39
CA GLY A 1147 -30.85 20.19 -6.46
C GLY A 1147 -29.71 19.22 -6.13
N THR A 1148 -29.77 18.51 -5.00
CA THR A 1148 -28.68 17.64 -4.53
C THR A 1148 -28.72 16.23 -5.14
N MET A 1149 -27.55 15.57 -5.19
CA MET A 1149 -27.37 14.20 -5.71
C MET A 1149 -27.10 13.23 -4.55
N ARG A 1150 -28.08 12.37 -4.24
CA ARG A 1150 -28.14 11.58 -2.99
C ARG A 1150 -28.13 10.08 -3.25
N SER A 1151 -27.31 9.33 -2.51
CA SER A 1151 -27.27 7.86 -2.59
C SER A 1151 -28.33 7.21 -1.68
N PRO A 1152 -29.18 6.30 -2.18
CA PRO A 1152 -30.09 5.49 -1.38
C PRO A 1152 -29.43 4.50 -0.40
N ALA A 1153 -28.11 4.24 -0.45
CA ALA A 1153 -27.42 3.48 0.61
C ALA A 1153 -27.33 4.28 1.90
N SER A 1154 -27.22 5.59 1.78
CA SER A 1154 -27.26 6.47 2.93
C SER A 1154 -28.63 6.35 3.59
N THR A 1155 -28.67 5.71 4.76
CA THR A 1155 -29.80 5.78 5.70
C THR A 1155 -29.80 7.11 6.48
N ALA A 1156 -29.17 8.13 5.91
CA ALA A 1156 -28.74 9.39 6.49
C ALA A 1156 -29.00 10.50 5.45
N ASP A 1157 -28.92 11.78 5.84
CA ASP A 1157 -29.30 12.90 4.96
C ASP A 1157 -28.19 13.29 3.94
N GLN A 1158 -27.46 12.32 3.35
CA GLN A 1158 -26.22 12.59 2.62
C GLN A 1158 -26.35 12.76 1.09
N CYS A 1159 -25.44 13.55 0.53
CA CYS A 1159 -25.26 13.77 -0.90
C CYS A 1159 -23.79 13.96 -1.27
N VAL A 1160 -23.53 13.83 -2.57
CA VAL A 1160 -22.24 14.15 -3.17
C VAL A 1160 -21.93 15.62 -2.99
N THR A 1161 -20.72 15.93 -2.53
CA THR A 1161 -20.16 17.27 -2.48
C THR A 1161 -18.87 17.34 -3.30
N ALA A 1162 -18.67 18.47 -3.96
CA ALA A 1162 -17.47 18.78 -4.72
C ALA A 1162 -16.33 19.19 -3.76
N GLY A 1163 -15.65 18.19 -3.20
CA GLY A 1163 -14.59 18.31 -2.19
C GLY A 1163 -15.00 17.67 -0.87
N TYR A 1164 -15.67 18.42 -0.01
CA TYR A 1164 -16.06 17.98 1.35
C TYR A 1164 -17.30 18.75 1.88
N ALA A 1165 -17.81 18.43 3.08
CA ALA A 1165 -18.94 19.16 3.69
C ALA A 1165 -18.48 20.44 4.36
N LEU A 1166 -19.23 21.53 4.17
CA LEU A 1166 -18.85 22.82 4.75
C LEU A 1166 -19.20 22.91 6.24
N VAL A 1167 -19.81 21.87 6.82
CA VAL A 1167 -19.84 21.62 8.27
C VAL A 1167 -19.18 20.29 8.59
N GLN A 1168 -17.99 20.36 9.19
CA GLN A 1168 -17.22 19.21 9.65
C GLN A 1168 -17.50 18.95 11.14
N ALA A 1169 -17.62 17.68 11.55
CA ALA A 1169 -17.74 17.35 12.98
C ALA A 1169 -17.23 15.95 13.35
N ALA A 1170 -16.66 15.83 14.56
CA ALA A 1170 -16.19 14.58 15.16
C ALA A 1170 -16.57 14.54 16.64
N ALA A 1171 -17.01 13.39 17.14
CA ALA A 1171 -17.40 13.18 18.54
C ALA A 1171 -16.58 12.10 19.22
N PHE A 1172 -16.43 12.23 20.54
CA PHE A 1172 -15.57 11.40 21.36
C PHE A 1172 -16.22 11.11 22.72
N VAL A 1173 -15.92 9.94 23.28
CA VAL A 1173 -16.16 9.61 24.70
C VAL A 1173 -14.80 9.58 25.40
N THR A 1174 -14.62 10.39 26.45
CA THR A 1174 -13.36 10.46 27.22
C THR A 1174 -13.26 9.30 28.23
N PRO A 1175 -12.07 9.02 28.82
CA PRO A 1175 -11.91 8.00 29.86
C PRO A 1175 -12.81 8.20 31.09
N GLU A 1176 -13.27 9.43 31.33
CA GLU A 1176 -14.19 9.81 32.41
C GLU A 1176 -15.69 9.63 32.04
N ASP A 1177 -16.00 9.06 30.88
CA ASP A 1177 -17.35 8.99 30.28
C ASP A 1177 -17.95 10.39 30.00
N ARG A 1178 -17.13 11.41 29.75
CA ARG A 1178 -17.61 12.68 29.18
C ARG A 1178 -17.78 12.53 27.67
N LYS A 1179 -18.81 13.16 27.11
CA LYS A 1179 -19.07 13.22 25.68
C LYS A 1179 -18.64 14.58 25.14
N VAL A 1180 -17.97 14.57 24.00
CA VAL A 1180 -17.35 15.73 23.35
C VAL A 1180 -17.77 15.72 21.88
N LEU A 1181 -18.08 16.89 21.32
CA LEU A 1181 -18.30 17.08 19.88
C LEU A 1181 -17.58 18.35 19.43
N VAL A 1182 -16.63 18.23 18.50
CA VAL A 1182 -16.06 19.37 17.79
C VAL A 1182 -16.84 19.58 16.50
N VAL A 1183 -17.19 20.82 16.16
CA VAL A 1183 -17.90 21.21 14.94
C VAL A 1183 -17.24 22.44 14.33
N MET A 1184 -16.87 22.38 13.06
CA MET A 1184 -16.30 23.49 12.30
C MET A 1184 -17.17 23.83 11.09
N ASN A 1185 -17.38 25.12 10.84
CA ASN A 1185 -18.09 25.63 9.69
C ASN A 1185 -17.12 26.36 8.76
N GLU A 1186 -16.92 25.81 7.57
CA GLU A 1186 -16.01 26.31 6.54
C GLU A 1186 -16.75 27.09 5.44
N ASN A 1187 -18.07 27.20 5.55
CA ASN A 1187 -18.90 28.01 4.66
C ASN A 1187 -18.81 29.50 5.00
N THR A 1188 -19.06 30.35 4.00
CA THR A 1188 -19.24 31.81 4.17
C THR A 1188 -20.56 32.22 4.83
N GLU A 1189 -21.42 31.26 5.20
CA GLU A 1189 -22.74 31.45 5.80
C GLU A 1189 -22.82 30.71 7.15
N PRO A 1190 -23.66 31.15 8.11
CA PRO A 1190 -23.84 30.46 9.39
C PRO A 1190 -24.60 29.13 9.25
N ALA A 1191 -24.16 28.10 9.98
CA ALA A 1191 -24.80 26.78 10.04
C ALA A 1191 -25.72 26.69 11.28
N ASP A 1192 -27.04 26.70 11.07
CA ASP A 1192 -28.06 26.48 12.12
C ASP A 1192 -28.44 24.98 12.17
N PHE A 1193 -28.34 24.32 13.32
CA PHE A 1193 -28.66 22.88 13.46
C PHE A 1193 -29.09 22.47 14.88
N GLU A 1194 -29.76 21.31 14.99
CA GLU A 1194 -30.12 20.65 16.24
C GLU A 1194 -29.12 19.53 16.61
N LEU A 1195 -28.37 19.66 17.69
CA LEU A 1195 -27.56 18.56 18.25
C LEU A 1195 -28.49 17.53 18.92
N GLN A 1196 -28.37 16.24 18.56
CA GLN A 1196 -29.23 15.14 18.99
C GLN A 1196 -28.42 13.98 19.61
N VAL A 1197 -28.84 13.47 20.76
CA VAL A 1197 -28.19 12.35 21.45
C VAL A 1197 -29.22 11.53 22.23
N GLY A 1198 -29.33 10.22 22.00
CA GLY A 1198 -30.06 9.30 22.89
C GLY A 1198 -31.52 9.64 23.26
N GLY A 1199 -32.25 10.36 22.40
CA GLY A 1199 -33.62 10.83 22.67
C GLY A 1199 -33.72 12.19 23.38
N VAL A 1200 -32.65 12.99 23.36
CA VAL A 1200 -32.68 14.43 23.68
C VAL A 1200 -32.03 15.28 22.58
N ALA A 1201 -32.48 16.53 22.47
CA ALA A 1201 -32.10 17.42 21.37
C ALA A 1201 -31.90 18.91 21.78
N LEU A 1202 -31.11 19.67 21.02
CA LEU A 1202 -30.64 21.04 21.32
C LEU A 1202 -30.37 21.88 20.04
N GLU A 1203 -31.14 22.95 19.81
CA GLU A 1203 -30.90 23.93 18.74
C GLU A 1203 -29.63 24.78 18.99
N THR A 1204 -28.82 25.03 17.95
CA THR A 1204 -27.64 25.91 17.99
C THR A 1204 -27.21 26.42 16.60
N THR A 1205 -26.21 27.31 16.55
CA THR A 1205 -25.68 27.94 15.33
C THR A 1205 -24.15 28.03 15.37
N VAL A 1206 -23.42 27.60 14.34
CA VAL A 1206 -21.98 27.87 14.16
C VAL A 1206 -21.79 29.01 13.13
N PRO A 1207 -21.16 30.15 13.46
CA PRO A 1207 -20.92 31.23 12.51
C PRO A 1207 -20.06 30.82 11.30
N SER A 1208 -20.11 31.61 10.22
CA SER A 1208 -19.21 31.49 9.07
C SER A 1208 -17.74 31.39 9.49
N GLY A 1209 -17.02 30.41 8.95
CA GLY A 1209 -15.58 30.24 9.18
C GLY A 1209 -15.15 29.88 10.61
N ALA A 1210 -16.09 29.54 11.50
CA ALA A 1210 -15.87 29.35 12.93
C ALA A 1210 -15.82 27.87 13.36
N ILE A 1211 -15.16 27.62 14.49
CA ILE A 1211 -15.08 26.29 15.14
C ILE A 1211 -15.70 26.35 16.55
N ARG A 1212 -16.34 25.26 16.96
CA ARG A 1212 -16.95 25.06 18.28
C ARG A 1212 -16.59 23.70 18.86
N THR A 1213 -16.49 23.64 20.20
CA THR A 1213 -16.42 22.36 20.93
C THR A 1213 -17.51 22.33 22.00
N PHE A 1214 -18.42 21.36 21.89
CA PHE A 1214 -19.49 21.07 22.84
C PHE A 1214 -19.07 19.94 23.78
N THR A 1215 -19.45 19.98 25.05
CA THR A 1215 -19.27 18.86 25.98
C THR A 1215 -20.46 18.67 26.93
N TRP A 1216 -20.77 17.41 27.25
CA TRP A 1216 -21.82 17.00 28.18
C TRP A 1216 -21.50 15.63 28.80
N GLU A 1217 -22.31 15.18 29.77
CA GLU A 1217 -22.17 13.91 30.49
C GLU A 1217 -23.32 12.95 30.10
#